data_AF-A0A5N3XEY0-F1
#
_entry.id   AF-A0A5N3XEY0-F1
#
_cell.length_a   1.000
_cell.length_b   1.000
_cell.length_c   1.000
_cell.angle_alpha   90.00
_cell.angle_beta   90.00
_cell.angle_gamma   90.00
#
_symmetry.space_group_name_H-M   'P 1'
#
loop_
_entity.id
_entity.type
_entity.pdbx_description
1 polymer ?
#
loop_
_entity_poly.entity_id
_entity_poly.type
_entity_poly.pdbx_seq_one_letter_code
_entity_poly.pdbx_strand_id
1 'polypeptide(L)'
;YAWGHPKSLDQRDDVRNCSISPPYLPVTAVNTTARLTALRQQMYTQNLSAYIIPDTDAHMSEYIGEYDQRRVWITGFTGSAGVAVVTMGKASLWTDSRYWTQAERQMDCNWELHKEVGTTPVVTWLLTEIPVRARVGVDPFLFSIDSWESYDVALQDYDRELVSITVNLVDLVWGSERPPVPNEPIYALQEAFTGSTWQEKVTGIRSQMQKHHEAPTAVLLSALDETAWLFNLRGSDIPYNPFFYSYTLLTNSSIRLFANRSRFSSETLQYLNSGCTGPLCVQVEDYGQVRDSVQAYTSGDVKVWIGTSYTSYGLYEVIPKEKLLADTYSPVMVTKAVKNSKEQTLLRASHVRDAVAVIRYLVWLEKNVPQGTVDEFSGAEQLEKFRGGEDFFSGSSFETISASGLNAALAHYSPTKELHRKLSSDEMYLLDSGGQYCQESFPILYPVVNVLMTKALHWEPAWQALSLAAFAVTTPSGAHAEDGNCIMAAIFFPWPPSPPHPSRHQTRFPCPRSPKGHPSNHSCKSCLIIQRLKPKPRERYFRSPAGTQSKLIIIPFQKLNEYLFSAPGLELRGRGGHCATAVMGGFREEAGVLTHGEVQMPWNLLDAMLVSGQWDSSPTTLPWPRACSLPLVWFLGSSTTSF
;
A
#
# COMPACT_ATOMS: atom_id res chain seq x y z
N TYR A 1 -32.77 26.70 10.92
CA TYR A 1 -33.83 25.71 11.12
C TYR A 1 -33.93 24.90 9.83
N ALA A 2 -33.70 23.60 9.74
CA ALA A 2 -33.70 22.55 10.74
C ALA A 2 -32.46 21.66 10.57
N TRP A 3 -31.71 21.48 11.66
CA TRP A 3 -30.82 20.34 11.81
C TRP A 3 -31.73 19.11 11.93
N GLY A 4 -31.77 18.28 10.89
CA GLY A 4 -32.37 16.97 11.01
C GLY A 4 -31.59 16.19 12.06
N HIS A 5 -32.23 15.86 13.18
CA HIS A 5 -31.74 14.81 14.05
C HIS A 5 -31.41 13.58 13.20
N PRO A 6 -30.31 12.84 13.45
CA PRO A 6 -30.15 11.53 12.85
C PRO A 6 -31.41 10.74 13.19
N LYS A 7 -32.11 10.22 12.16
CA LYS A 7 -33.23 9.29 12.35
C LYS A 7 -32.78 8.23 13.36
N SER A 8 -33.68 7.83 14.28
CA SER A 8 -33.43 6.72 15.19
C SER A 8 -32.87 5.53 14.41
N LEU A 9 -31.93 4.78 15.00
CA LEU A 9 -31.27 3.62 14.38
C LEU A 9 -32.27 2.64 13.71
N ASP A 10 -33.53 2.61 14.14
CA ASP A 10 -34.61 1.77 13.62
C ASP A 10 -35.21 2.19 12.26
N GLN A 11 -34.82 3.31 11.63
CA GLN A 11 -35.38 3.76 10.34
C GLN A 11 -34.31 4.28 9.36
N ARG A 12 -33.25 3.50 9.17
CA ARG A 12 -32.31 3.70 8.08
C ARG A 12 -32.79 2.94 6.85
N ASP A 13 -33.50 3.64 5.95
CA ASP A 13 -34.03 3.12 4.68
C ASP A 13 -32.93 2.78 3.65
N ASP A 14 -31.68 2.71 4.08
CA ASP A 14 -30.50 2.45 3.26
C ASP A 14 -29.78 1.15 3.65
N VAL A 15 -30.09 0.54 4.80
CA VAL A 15 -29.50 -0.73 5.27
C VAL A 15 -30.55 -1.84 5.32
N ARG A 16 -30.12 -3.10 5.19
CA ARG A 16 -31.03 -4.26 5.28
C ARG A 16 -31.65 -4.41 6.68
N ASN A 17 -32.87 -4.92 6.73
CA ASN A 17 -33.53 -5.35 7.98
C ASN A 17 -34.03 -6.79 7.83
N CYS A 18 -33.27 -7.72 8.40
CA CYS A 18 -33.53 -9.16 8.34
C CYS A 18 -34.44 -9.67 9.46
N SER A 19 -34.85 -8.81 10.40
CA SER A 19 -35.70 -9.17 11.54
C SER A 19 -37.20 -9.12 11.23
N ILE A 20 -37.58 -8.62 10.05
CA ILE A 20 -38.97 -8.48 9.60
C ILE A 20 -39.28 -9.47 8.46
N SER A 21 -40.57 -9.77 8.24
CA SER A 21 -41.02 -10.71 7.20
C SER A 21 -42.08 -10.07 6.30
N PRO A 22 -41.81 -9.85 4.99
CA PRO A 22 -40.55 -10.14 4.30
C PRO A 22 -39.42 -9.21 4.76
N PRO A 23 -38.14 -9.66 4.67
CA PRO A 23 -37.00 -8.82 5.01
C PRO A 23 -36.95 -7.59 4.11
N TYR A 24 -36.52 -6.46 4.67
CA TYR A 24 -36.24 -5.25 3.87
C TYR A 24 -34.82 -5.33 3.34
N LEU A 25 -34.66 -5.17 2.03
CA LEU A 25 -33.37 -5.09 1.35
C LEU A 25 -33.26 -3.74 0.64
N PRO A 26 -32.17 -2.98 0.83
CA PRO A 26 -31.94 -1.76 0.09
C PRO A 26 -31.68 -2.08 -1.39
N VAL A 27 -31.89 -1.10 -2.27
CA VAL A 27 -31.67 -1.26 -3.73
C VAL A 27 -30.23 -1.64 -4.11
N THR A 28 -29.29 -1.36 -3.22
CA THR A 28 -27.87 -1.71 -3.35
C THR A 28 -27.56 -3.14 -2.93
N ALA A 29 -28.51 -3.86 -2.31
CA ALA A 29 -28.30 -5.24 -1.88
C ALA A 29 -28.45 -6.22 -3.05
N VAL A 30 -27.53 -7.18 -3.13
CA VAL A 30 -27.56 -8.23 -4.16
C VAL A 30 -28.20 -9.49 -3.59
N ASN A 31 -29.22 -10.04 -4.26
CA ASN A 31 -29.78 -11.34 -3.87
C ASN A 31 -28.83 -12.47 -4.29
N THR A 32 -28.27 -13.17 -3.31
CA THR A 32 -27.26 -14.22 -3.45
C THR A 32 -27.82 -15.63 -3.22
N THR A 33 -29.14 -15.78 -3.02
CA THR A 33 -29.79 -17.06 -2.68
C THR A 33 -29.45 -18.18 -3.67
N ALA A 34 -29.53 -17.90 -4.97
CA ALA A 34 -29.20 -18.87 -6.02
C ALA A 34 -27.70 -19.21 -6.04
N ARG A 35 -26.82 -18.20 -5.85
CA ARG A 35 -25.36 -18.38 -5.81
C ARG A 35 -24.94 -19.27 -4.65
N LEU A 36 -25.46 -19.03 -3.45
CA LEU A 36 -25.21 -19.85 -2.27
C LEU A 36 -25.74 -21.28 -2.41
N THR A 37 -26.92 -21.44 -3.01
CA THR A 37 -27.50 -22.78 -3.26
C THR A 37 -26.60 -23.61 -4.16
N ALA A 38 -26.13 -23.03 -5.27
CA ALA A 38 -25.24 -23.71 -6.20
C ALA A 38 -23.83 -23.96 -5.60
N LEU A 39 -23.29 -23.03 -4.81
CA LEU A 39 -22.03 -23.26 -4.08
C LEU A 39 -22.13 -24.43 -3.10
N ARG A 40 -23.21 -24.53 -2.33
CA ARG A 40 -23.44 -25.65 -1.41
C ARG A 40 -23.56 -26.98 -2.14
N GLN A 41 -24.09 -27.01 -3.36
CA GLN A 41 -24.07 -28.21 -4.20
C GLN A 41 -22.65 -28.62 -4.56
N GLN A 42 -21.78 -27.67 -4.96
CA GLN A 42 -20.37 -27.96 -5.22
C GLN A 42 -19.65 -28.45 -3.95
N MET A 43 -19.87 -27.81 -2.81
CA MET A 43 -19.32 -28.24 -1.52
C MET A 43 -19.74 -29.67 -1.16
N TYR A 44 -21.01 -30.02 -1.38
CA TYR A 44 -21.52 -31.37 -1.15
C TYR A 44 -20.79 -32.41 -2.01
N THR A 45 -20.56 -32.13 -3.30
CA THR A 45 -19.82 -33.04 -4.19
C THR A 45 -18.37 -33.27 -3.76
N GLN A 46 -17.75 -32.28 -3.12
CA GLN A 46 -16.39 -32.34 -2.61
C GLN A 46 -16.31 -32.84 -1.15
N ASN A 47 -17.43 -33.24 -0.55
CA ASN A 47 -17.54 -33.64 0.86
C ASN A 47 -16.96 -32.58 1.82
N LEU A 48 -17.39 -31.34 1.64
CA LEU A 48 -17.01 -30.19 2.47
C LEU A 48 -18.17 -29.75 3.35
N SER A 49 -17.87 -29.37 4.58
CA SER A 49 -18.84 -28.77 5.51
C SER A 49 -18.80 -27.24 5.50
N ALA A 50 -17.66 -26.66 5.13
CA ALA A 50 -17.47 -25.23 4.96
C ALA A 50 -16.50 -24.92 3.81
N TYR A 51 -16.61 -23.72 3.24
CA TYR A 51 -15.70 -23.19 2.23
C TYR A 51 -15.34 -21.74 2.54
N ILE A 52 -14.04 -21.43 2.54
CA ILE A 52 -13.50 -20.09 2.85
C ILE A 52 -13.15 -19.37 1.55
N ILE A 53 -13.59 -18.12 1.43
CA ILE A 53 -13.46 -17.28 0.23
C ILE A 53 -12.84 -15.93 0.67
N PRO A 54 -11.50 -15.79 0.61
CA PRO A 54 -10.81 -14.54 0.94
C PRO A 54 -10.94 -13.51 -0.19
N ASP A 55 -10.46 -12.29 0.07
CA ASP A 55 -10.40 -11.17 -0.88
C ASP A 55 -8.97 -10.99 -1.41
N THR A 56 -8.52 -11.93 -2.25
CA THR A 56 -7.19 -11.88 -2.88
C THR A 56 -7.17 -12.71 -4.16
N ASP A 57 -6.05 -12.67 -4.88
CA ASP A 57 -5.79 -13.46 -6.08
C ASP A 57 -4.68 -14.49 -5.85
N ALA A 58 -4.29 -15.20 -6.91
CA ALA A 58 -3.27 -16.26 -6.85
C ALA A 58 -1.83 -15.74 -6.61
N HIS A 59 -1.65 -14.43 -6.55
CA HIS A 59 -0.37 -13.72 -6.47
C HIS A 59 -0.26 -12.82 -5.23
N MET A 60 -1.24 -12.89 -4.32
CA MET A 60 -1.33 -12.05 -3.12
C MET A 60 -1.31 -10.54 -3.46
N SER A 61 -1.94 -10.16 -4.57
CA SER A 61 -1.99 -8.77 -5.02
C SER A 61 -2.81 -7.90 -4.04
N GLU A 62 -2.38 -6.65 -3.85
CA GLU A 62 -3.11 -5.66 -3.04
C GLU A 62 -4.43 -5.23 -3.70
N TYR A 63 -4.37 -4.97 -5.02
CA TYR A 63 -5.55 -4.76 -5.86
C TYR A 63 -5.78 -6.02 -6.69
N ILE A 64 -7.04 -6.40 -6.87
CA ILE A 64 -7.42 -7.57 -7.68
C ILE A 64 -8.23 -7.14 -8.89
N GLY A 65 -8.03 -7.83 -10.01
CA GLY A 65 -8.85 -7.65 -11.21
C GLY A 65 -10.28 -8.17 -11.01
N GLU A 66 -11.24 -7.68 -11.81
CA GLU A 66 -12.64 -8.11 -11.76
C GLU A 66 -12.81 -9.63 -11.89
N TYR A 67 -11.92 -10.27 -12.66
CA TYR A 67 -11.84 -11.73 -12.81
C TYR A 67 -11.71 -12.48 -11.48
N ASP A 68 -11.02 -11.89 -10.49
CA ASP A 68 -10.72 -12.52 -9.20
C ASP A 68 -11.63 -12.04 -8.06
N GLN A 69 -12.60 -11.16 -8.32
CA GLN A 69 -13.54 -10.62 -7.33
C GLN A 69 -14.62 -11.64 -6.87
N ARG A 70 -14.20 -12.86 -6.56
CA ARG A 70 -15.04 -13.99 -6.15
C ARG A 70 -15.87 -13.68 -4.91
N ARG A 71 -15.25 -13.05 -3.90
CA ARG A 71 -15.94 -12.65 -2.66
C ARG A 71 -17.00 -11.58 -2.96
N VAL A 72 -16.69 -10.59 -3.79
CA VAL A 72 -17.67 -9.58 -4.23
C VAL A 72 -18.85 -10.26 -4.91
N TRP A 73 -18.60 -11.15 -5.85
CA TRP A 73 -19.66 -11.82 -6.58
C TRP A 73 -20.51 -12.73 -5.69
N ILE A 74 -19.92 -13.56 -4.83
CA ILE A 74 -20.70 -14.50 -4.00
C ILE A 74 -21.52 -13.78 -2.92
N THR A 75 -21.07 -12.62 -2.42
CA THR A 75 -21.69 -11.89 -1.29
C THR A 75 -22.50 -10.66 -1.68
N GLY A 76 -22.20 -10.02 -2.82
CA GLY A 76 -22.65 -8.67 -3.16
C GLY A 76 -21.85 -7.54 -2.52
N PHE A 77 -20.95 -7.84 -1.57
CA PHE A 77 -20.19 -6.83 -0.83
C PHE A 77 -18.90 -6.42 -1.57
N THR A 78 -18.79 -5.12 -1.87
CA THR A 78 -17.73 -4.54 -2.73
C THR A 78 -16.59 -3.86 -1.97
N GLY A 79 -16.51 -3.96 -0.63
CA GLY A 79 -15.40 -3.36 0.12
C GLY A 79 -14.08 -4.08 -0.15
N SER A 80 -12.93 -3.42 -0.05
CA SER A 80 -11.64 -4.03 -0.42
C SER A 80 -10.99 -4.89 0.67
N ALA A 81 -11.74 -5.25 1.72
CA ALA A 81 -11.27 -6.18 2.73
C ALA A 81 -12.42 -7.02 3.27
N GLY A 82 -12.21 -8.33 3.35
CA GLY A 82 -13.06 -9.23 4.11
C GLY A 82 -12.92 -10.69 3.70
N VAL A 83 -13.37 -11.58 4.57
CA VAL A 83 -13.36 -13.03 4.34
C VAL A 83 -14.80 -13.52 4.40
N ALA A 84 -15.24 -14.19 3.34
CA ALA A 84 -16.54 -14.87 3.31
C ALA A 84 -16.36 -16.34 3.66
N VAL A 85 -17.26 -16.89 4.47
CA VAL A 85 -17.29 -18.32 4.80
C VAL A 85 -18.71 -18.84 4.63
N VAL A 86 -18.84 -19.93 3.89
CA VAL A 86 -20.12 -20.59 3.63
C VAL A 86 -20.09 -21.98 4.24
N THR A 87 -21.10 -22.30 5.05
CA THR A 87 -21.36 -23.67 5.51
C THR A 87 -22.57 -24.24 4.76
N MET A 88 -22.89 -25.51 5.02
CA MET A 88 -24.10 -26.13 4.45
C MET A 88 -25.40 -25.43 4.88
N GLY A 89 -25.41 -24.70 6.01
CA GLY A 89 -26.61 -24.04 6.54
C GLY A 89 -26.53 -22.50 6.59
N LYS A 90 -25.33 -21.91 6.72
CA LYS A 90 -25.15 -20.47 6.93
C LYS A 90 -24.12 -19.87 5.97
N ALA A 91 -24.08 -18.55 5.92
CA ALA A 91 -23.06 -17.78 5.24
C ALA A 91 -22.71 -16.55 6.08
N SER A 92 -21.42 -16.24 6.18
CA SER A 92 -20.92 -15.18 7.05
C SER A 92 -19.79 -14.42 6.38
N LEU A 93 -19.71 -13.11 6.64
CA LEU A 93 -18.68 -12.22 6.16
C LEU A 93 -18.02 -11.51 7.34
N TRP A 94 -16.69 -11.55 7.41
CA TRP A 94 -15.89 -10.76 8.35
C TRP A 94 -15.25 -9.60 7.61
N THR A 95 -15.42 -8.38 8.12
CA THR A 95 -14.75 -7.18 7.59
C THR A 95 -14.49 -6.16 8.69
N ASP A 96 -13.54 -5.28 8.46
CA ASP A 96 -13.15 -4.27 9.44
C ASP A 96 -14.10 -3.06 9.44
N SER A 97 -13.85 -2.14 10.38
CA SER A 97 -14.73 -1.01 10.67
C SER A 97 -14.93 -0.03 9.51
N ARG A 98 -14.06 -0.05 8.49
CA ARG A 98 -14.25 0.78 7.29
C ARG A 98 -15.52 0.39 6.54
N TYR A 99 -15.90 -0.88 6.60
CA TYR A 99 -16.89 -1.44 5.69
C TYR A 99 -18.17 -1.93 6.35
N TRP A 100 -18.34 -1.84 7.68
CA TRP A 100 -19.54 -2.37 8.35
C TRP A 100 -20.84 -1.80 7.80
N THR A 101 -20.92 -0.47 7.64
CA THR A 101 -22.14 0.15 7.07
C THR A 101 -22.32 -0.29 5.62
N GLN A 102 -21.26 -0.32 4.82
CA GLN A 102 -21.32 -0.74 3.42
C GLN A 102 -21.82 -2.19 3.29
N ALA A 103 -21.33 -3.10 4.13
CA ALA A 103 -21.75 -4.49 4.14
C ALA A 103 -23.25 -4.65 4.45
N GLU A 104 -23.79 -3.90 5.42
CA GLU A 104 -25.24 -3.89 5.71
C GLU A 104 -26.09 -3.28 4.58
N ARG A 105 -25.49 -2.43 3.73
CA ARG A 105 -26.17 -1.85 2.55
C ARG A 105 -26.10 -2.75 1.31
N GLN A 106 -25.15 -3.67 1.22
CA GLN A 106 -24.85 -4.41 -0.02
C GLN A 106 -25.16 -5.90 0.04
N MET A 107 -25.18 -6.51 1.23
CA MET A 107 -25.51 -7.92 1.38
C MET A 107 -27.02 -8.13 1.55
N ASP A 108 -27.53 -9.27 1.09
CA ASP A 108 -28.88 -9.72 1.44
C ASP A 108 -28.93 -10.41 2.82
N CYS A 109 -30.10 -10.86 3.25
CA CYS A 109 -30.28 -11.50 4.56
C CYS A 109 -29.75 -12.94 4.66
N ASN A 110 -29.11 -13.48 3.61
CA ASN A 110 -28.45 -14.78 3.71
C ASN A 110 -27.11 -14.71 4.46
N TRP A 111 -26.53 -13.50 4.61
CA TRP A 111 -25.19 -13.28 5.16
C TRP A 111 -25.20 -12.68 6.57
N GLU A 112 -24.50 -13.32 7.50
CA GLU A 112 -24.21 -12.74 8.82
C GLU A 112 -22.96 -11.84 8.74
N LEU A 113 -23.06 -10.60 9.22
CA LEU A 113 -21.91 -9.68 9.29
C LEU A 113 -21.21 -9.82 10.63
N HIS A 114 -19.91 -10.10 10.59
CA HIS A 114 -19.02 -10.16 11.74
C HIS A 114 -18.01 -9.01 11.71
N LYS A 115 -17.79 -8.39 12.88
CA LYS A 115 -17.01 -7.14 13.01
C LYS A 115 -15.60 -7.35 13.54
N GLU A 116 -15.25 -8.57 13.95
CA GLU A 116 -13.94 -8.95 14.46
C GLU A 116 -13.12 -9.61 13.37
N VAL A 117 -12.04 -8.99 12.90
CA VAL A 117 -11.23 -9.54 11.82
C VAL A 117 -10.13 -10.48 12.31
N GLY A 118 -9.72 -11.43 11.46
CA GLY A 118 -8.62 -12.36 11.70
C GLY A 118 -9.05 -13.82 11.66
N THR A 119 -8.06 -14.71 11.78
CA THR A 119 -8.29 -16.17 11.73
C THR A 119 -9.07 -16.68 12.95
N THR A 120 -8.77 -16.19 14.15
CA THR A 120 -9.40 -16.70 15.38
C THR A 120 -10.92 -16.52 15.40
N PRO A 121 -11.51 -15.35 15.07
CA PRO A 121 -12.97 -15.20 15.00
C PRO A 121 -13.63 -16.14 13.98
N VAL A 122 -13.02 -16.31 12.80
CA VAL A 122 -13.54 -17.19 11.74
C VAL A 122 -13.52 -18.65 12.19
N VAL A 123 -12.39 -19.12 12.74
CA VAL A 123 -12.28 -20.50 13.23
C VAL A 123 -13.23 -20.74 14.40
N THR A 124 -13.33 -19.80 15.35
CA THR A 124 -14.25 -19.92 16.49
C THR A 124 -15.69 -20.11 16.03
N TRP A 125 -16.13 -19.33 15.03
CA TRP A 125 -17.45 -19.49 14.43
C TRP A 125 -17.58 -20.83 13.68
N LEU A 126 -16.57 -21.25 12.91
CA LEU A 126 -16.60 -22.56 12.26
C LEU A 126 -16.81 -23.70 13.27
N LEU A 127 -16.11 -23.67 14.41
CA LEU A 127 -16.20 -24.70 15.44
C LEU A 127 -17.61 -24.82 16.05
N THR A 128 -18.44 -23.76 16.01
CA THR A 128 -19.84 -23.81 16.45
C THR A 128 -20.80 -24.28 15.36
N GLU A 129 -20.43 -24.15 14.09
CA GLU A 129 -21.30 -24.41 12.94
C GLU A 129 -21.06 -25.75 12.24
N ILE A 130 -19.87 -26.34 12.36
CA ILE A 130 -19.51 -27.61 11.69
C ILE A 130 -19.16 -28.71 12.69
N PRO A 131 -19.52 -29.98 12.38
CA PRO A 131 -19.27 -31.10 13.27
C PRO A 131 -17.77 -31.38 13.46
N VAL A 132 -17.45 -32.17 14.47
CA VAL A 132 -16.09 -32.74 14.63
C VAL A 132 -15.78 -33.63 13.43
N ARG A 133 -14.52 -33.65 12.97
CA ARG A 133 -14.05 -34.33 11.74
C ARG A 133 -14.62 -33.78 10.44
N ALA A 134 -15.22 -32.58 10.49
CA ALA A 134 -15.63 -31.87 9.30
C ALA A 134 -14.43 -31.40 8.48
N ARG A 135 -14.66 -31.27 7.17
CA ARG A 135 -13.68 -30.77 6.20
C ARG A 135 -14.03 -29.34 5.81
N VAL A 136 -13.05 -28.45 5.93
CA VAL A 136 -13.14 -27.04 5.53
C VAL A 136 -12.30 -26.87 4.26
N GLY A 137 -12.96 -26.56 3.15
CA GLY A 137 -12.28 -26.39 1.87
C GLY A 137 -11.81 -24.95 1.67
N VAL A 138 -10.71 -24.82 0.94
CA VAL A 138 -10.18 -23.54 0.51
C VAL A 138 -9.48 -23.70 -0.83
N ASP A 139 -9.51 -22.66 -1.65
CA ASP A 139 -8.60 -22.58 -2.80
C ASP A 139 -7.19 -22.24 -2.31
N PRO A 140 -6.20 -23.15 -2.44
CA PRO A 140 -4.88 -22.95 -1.89
C PRO A 140 -4.11 -21.84 -2.61
N PHE A 141 -4.51 -21.42 -3.82
CA PHE A 141 -3.89 -20.28 -4.50
C PHE A 141 -4.29 -18.95 -3.85
N LEU A 142 -5.42 -18.89 -3.13
CA LEU A 142 -5.91 -17.67 -2.48
C LEU A 142 -5.49 -17.55 -1.02
N PHE A 143 -4.63 -18.45 -0.53
CA PHE A 143 -4.10 -18.44 0.83
C PHE A 143 -2.60 -18.18 0.82
N SER A 144 -2.14 -17.26 1.67
CA SER A 144 -0.72 -17.18 2.01
C SER A 144 -0.32 -18.38 2.87
N ILE A 145 0.98 -18.67 2.92
CA ILE A 145 1.54 -19.73 3.77
C ILE A 145 1.12 -19.53 5.23
N ASP A 146 1.30 -18.31 5.76
CA ASP A 146 0.95 -17.96 7.14
C ASP A 146 -0.56 -18.10 7.42
N SER A 147 -1.40 -17.73 6.45
CA SER A 147 -2.85 -17.88 6.58
C SER A 147 -3.22 -19.35 6.68
N TRP A 148 -2.70 -20.18 5.77
CA TRP A 148 -2.90 -21.62 5.81
C TRP A 148 -2.50 -22.20 7.15
N GLU A 149 -1.27 -21.96 7.61
CA GLU A 149 -0.76 -22.50 8.88
C GLU A 149 -1.62 -22.05 10.07
N SER A 150 -2.06 -20.79 10.08
CA SER A 150 -2.92 -20.26 11.14
C SER A 150 -4.29 -20.94 11.19
N TYR A 151 -4.91 -21.20 10.04
CA TYR A 151 -6.19 -21.89 9.97
C TYR A 151 -6.04 -23.39 10.28
N ASP A 152 -5.01 -24.03 9.72
CA ASP A 152 -4.76 -25.46 9.85
C ASP A 152 -4.53 -25.84 11.31
N VAL A 153 -3.62 -25.15 12.01
CA VAL A 153 -3.36 -25.38 13.44
C VAL A 153 -4.64 -25.18 14.27
N ALA A 154 -5.35 -24.06 14.04
CA ALA A 154 -6.52 -23.72 14.83
C ALA A 154 -7.72 -24.67 14.60
N LEU A 155 -7.83 -25.30 13.43
CA LEU A 155 -8.85 -26.30 13.13
C LEU A 155 -8.45 -27.70 13.63
N GLN A 156 -7.18 -28.08 13.48
CA GLN A 156 -6.65 -29.36 13.93
C GLN A 156 -6.72 -29.54 15.43
N ASP A 157 -6.49 -28.48 16.22
CA ASP A 157 -6.63 -28.47 17.69
C ASP A 157 -8.01 -28.94 18.18
N TYR A 158 -9.01 -28.93 17.29
CA TYR A 158 -10.38 -29.35 17.57
C TYR A 158 -10.87 -30.44 16.61
N ASP A 159 -9.98 -31.25 16.03
CA ASP A 159 -10.28 -32.36 15.13
C ASP A 159 -11.08 -31.95 13.87
N ARG A 160 -10.79 -30.79 13.26
CA ARG A 160 -11.30 -30.40 11.93
C ARG A 160 -10.14 -30.35 10.94
N GLU A 161 -10.44 -30.66 9.69
CA GLU A 161 -9.44 -30.74 8.61
C GLU A 161 -9.58 -29.56 7.65
N LEU A 162 -8.49 -28.82 7.43
CA LEU A 162 -8.38 -27.86 6.33
C LEU A 162 -7.92 -28.58 5.06
N VAL A 163 -8.60 -28.36 3.93
CA VAL A 163 -8.38 -29.11 2.69
C VAL A 163 -8.15 -28.18 1.50
N SER A 164 -7.07 -28.42 0.77
CA SER A 164 -6.76 -27.76 -0.51
C SER A 164 -7.69 -28.24 -1.61
N ILE A 165 -8.42 -27.30 -2.23
CA ILE A 165 -9.28 -27.53 -3.39
C ILE A 165 -8.79 -26.64 -4.53
N THR A 166 -7.96 -27.19 -5.42
CA THR A 166 -7.31 -26.43 -6.51
C THR A 166 -8.28 -25.91 -7.57
N VAL A 167 -9.48 -26.49 -7.67
CA VAL A 167 -10.56 -25.97 -8.51
C VAL A 167 -11.45 -25.08 -7.66
N ASN A 168 -11.40 -23.77 -7.88
CA ASN A 168 -12.19 -22.84 -7.09
C ASN A 168 -13.69 -23.06 -7.28
N LEU A 169 -14.41 -23.33 -6.18
CA LEU A 169 -15.84 -23.65 -6.25
C LEU A 169 -16.72 -22.44 -6.61
N VAL A 170 -16.27 -21.22 -6.34
CA VAL A 170 -16.99 -20.01 -6.76
C VAL A 170 -16.94 -19.89 -8.27
N ASP A 171 -15.80 -20.21 -8.89
CA ASP A 171 -15.62 -20.12 -10.35
C ASP A 171 -16.57 -21.07 -11.10
N LEU A 172 -16.78 -22.28 -10.56
CA LEU A 172 -17.73 -23.25 -11.11
C LEU A 172 -19.19 -22.74 -11.08
N VAL A 173 -19.55 -21.98 -10.05
CA VAL A 173 -20.91 -21.46 -9.84
C VAL A 173 -21.12 -20.14 -10.57
N TRP A 174 -20.08 -19.32 -10.68
CA TRP A 174 -20.07 -18.08 -11.46
C TRP A 174 -20.18 -18.38 -12.96
N GLY A 175 -19.53 -19.46 -13.41
CA GLY A 175 -19.72 -19.99 -14.75
C GLY A 175 -19.45 -18.96 -15.83
N SER A 176 -20.38 -18.82 -16.78
CA SER A 176 -20.24 -17.90 -17.92
C SER A 176 -20.42 -16.42 -17.58
N GLU A 177 -20.95 -16.08 -16.40
CA GLU A 177 -21.08 -14.68 -15.95
C GLU A 177 -19.76 -14.12 -15.40
N ARG A 178 -18.74 -14.98 -15.23
CA ARG A 178 -17.43 -14.54 -14.78
C ARG A 178 -16.79 -13.66 -15.86
N PRO A 179 -16.25 -12.48 -15.49
CA PRO A 179 -15.49 -11.66 -16.43
C PRO A 179 -14.40 -12.49 -17.11
N PRO A 180 -14.03 -12.21 -18.36
CA PRO A 180 -12.91 -12.89 -19.00
C PRO A 180 -11.60 -12.51 -18.32
N VAL A 181 -10.60 -13.40 -18.41
CA VAL A 181 -9.23 -13.06 -18.02
C VAL A 181 -8.74 -11.88 -18.89
N PRO A 182 -8.06 -10.87 -18.32
CA PRO A 182 -7.47 -9.79 -19.10
C PRO A 182 -6.60 -10.32 -20.24
N ASN A 183 -6.76 -9.74 -21.44
CA ASN A 183 -6.12 -10.22 -22.67
C ASN A 183 -5.32 -9.13 -23.40
N GLU A 184 -5.01 -8.03 -22.72
CA GLU A 184 -4.22 -6.93 -23.28
C GLU A 184 -2.78 -7.39 -23.60
N PRO A 185 -2.09 -6.81 -24.58
CA PRO A 185 -0.74 -7.24 -24.94
C PRO A 185 0.27 -7.15 -23.78
N ILE A 186 1.14 -8.15 -23.67
CA ILE A 186 2.34 -8.09 -22.81
C ILE A 186 3.50 -7.62 -23.69
N TYR A 187 4.19 -6.58 -23.25
CA TYR A 187 5.23 -5.91 -24.05
C TYR A 187 6.51 -5.66 -23.24
N ALA A 188 7.61 -5.54 -23.96
CA ALA A 188 8.92 -5.24 -23.40
C ALA A 188 9.15 -3.74 -23.24
N LEU A 189 9.83 -3.38 -22.15
CA LEU A 189 10.25 -2.01 -21.90
C LEU A 189 11.51 -1.68 -22.69
N GLN A 190 11.54 -0.46 -23.23
CA GLN A 190 12.74 0.02 -23.91
C GLN A 190 13.88 0.20 -22.90
N GLU A 191 15.10 -0.10 -23.35
CA GLU A 191 16.32 -0.03 -22.54
C GLU A 191 16.56 1.35 -21.91
N ALA A 192 16.05 2.41 -22.56
CA ALA A 192 16.09 3.78 -22.06
C ALA A 192 15.43 3.98 -20.67
N PHE A 193 14.65 3.02 -20.16
CA PHE A 193 13.87 3.17 -18.94
C PHE A 193 14.23 2.23 -17.79
N THR A 194 15.02 1.19 -18.04
CA THR A 194 15.27 0.11 -17.07
C THR A 194 16.65 0.19 -16.43
N GLY A 195 17.62 0.81 -17.12
CA GLY A 195 19.00 0.94 -16.65
C GLY A 195 19.79 -0.38 -16.60
N SER A 196 19.14 -1.52 -16.87
CA SER A 196 19.76 -2.84 -17.00
C SER A 196 18.86 -3.75 -17.85
N THR A 197 19.50 -4.59 -18.66
CA THR A 197 18.83 -5.59 -19.49
C THR A 197 18.29 -6.74 -18.65
N TRP A 198 17.30 -7.49 -19.17
CA TRP A 198 16.77 -8.63 -18.42
C TRP A 198 17.80 -9.75 -18.25
N GLN A 199 18.72 -9.90 -19.21
CA GLN A 199 19.80 -10.87 -19.20
C GLN A 199 20.80 -10.59 -18.07
N GLU A 200 21.16 -9.32 -17.86
CA GLU A 200 21.98 -8.89 -16.74
C GLU A 200 21.29 -9.18 -15.41
N LYS A 201 19.99 -8.87 -15.28
CA LYS A 201 19.20 -9.17 -14.09
C LYS A 201 19.19 -10.68 -13.80
N VAL A 202 18.85 -11.51 -14.78
CA VAL A 202 18.87 -12.98 -14.65
C VAL A 202 20.26 -13.49 -14.24
N THR A 203 21.32 -12.97 -14.85
CA THR A 203 22.70 -13.34 -14.50
C THR A 203 23.05 -12.93 -13.07
N GLY A 204 22.60 -11.75 -12.63
CA GLY A 204 22.74 -11.27 -11.26
C GLY A 204 22.03 -12.18 -10.25
N ILE A 205 20.79 -12.58 -10.52
CA ILE A 205 20.03 -13.48 -9.64
C ILE A 205 20.66 -14.87 -9.59
N ARG A 206 21.09 -15.45 -10.72
CA ARG A 206 21.85 -16.71 -10.73
C ARG A 206 23.16 -16.61 -9.95
N SER A 207 23.84 -15.48 -10.01
CA SER A 207 25.04 -15.24 -9.21
C SER A 207 24.72 -15.21 -7.71
N GLN A 208 23.56 -14.67 -7.31
CA GLN A 208 23.11 -14.73 -5.92
C GLN A 208 22.78 -16.16 -5.49
N MET A 209 22.10 -16.95 -6.34
CA MET A 209 21.86 -18.38 -6.09
C MET A 209 23.16 -19.15 -5.85
N GLN A 210 24.18 -18.94 -6.69
CA GLN A 210 25.49 -19.60 -6.57
C GLN A 210 26.26 -19.20 -5.30
N LYS A 211 26.12 -17.95 -4.85
CA LYS A 211 26.80 -17.42 -3.66
C LYS A 211 26.06 -17.75 -2.36
N HIS A 212 24.78 -18.13 -2.46
CA HIS A 212 23.99 -18.48 -1.29
C HIS A 212 24.51 -19.78 -0.67
N HIS A 213 24.63 -19.81 0.66
CA HIS A 213 25.23 -20.93 1.40
C HIS A 213 24.48 -22.26 1.24
N GLU A 214 23.17 -22.22 1.00
CA GLU A 214 22.35 -23.41 0.69
C GLU A 214 22.32 -23.80 -0.80
N ALA A 215 23.01 -23.05 -1.67
CA ALA A 215 23.14 -23.32 -3.11
C ALA A 215 21.81 -23.70 -3.82
N PRO A 216 20.75 -22.87 -3.76
CA PRO A 216 19.50 -23.15 -4.44
C PRO A 216 19.70 -23.34 -5.94
N THR A 217 19.00 -24.32 -6.51
CA THR A 217 19.08 -24.66 -7.93
C THR A 217 18.02 -23.94 -8.77
N ALA A 218 17.00 -23.38 -8.11
CA ALA A 218 15.98 -22.54 -8.72
C ALA A 218 15.48 -21.43 -7.79
N VAL A 219 14.95 -20.37 -8.38
CA VAL A 219 14.12 -19.35 -7.75
C VAL A 219 12.73 -19.40 -8.40
N LEU A 220 11.68 -19.50 -7.58
CA LEU A 220 10.28 -19.42 -8.02
C LEU A 220 9.73 -18.04 -7.66
N LEU A 221 9.26 -17.32 -8.67
CA LEU A 221 8.65 -16.00 -8.52
C LEU A 221 7.14 -16.12 -8.70
N SER A 222 6.42 -15.65 -7.69
CA SER A 222 4.97 -15.66 -7.59
C SER A 222 4.38 -14.25 -7.59
N ALA A 223 5.12 -13.24 -7.15
CA ALA A 223 4.69 -11.85 -7.26
C ALA A 223 4.82 -11.34 -8.71
N LEU A 224 3.76 -10.68 -9.19
CA LEU A 224 3.66 -10.23 -10.59
C LEU A 224 4.71 -9.17 -10.95
N ASP A 225 5.01 -8.30 -10.00
CA ASP A 225 5.97 -7.21 -10.15
C ASP A 225 7.43 -7.71 -10.24
N GLU A 226 7.76 -8.84 -9.58
CA GLU A 226 9.05 -9.51 -9.72
C GLU A 226 9.28 -10.03 -11.13
N THR A 227 8.29 -10.76 -11.68
CA THR A 227 8.36 -11.28 -13.05
C THR A 227 8.45 -10.12 -14.06
N ALA A 228 7.61 -9.10 -13.90
CA ALA A 228 7.64 -7.89 -14.72
C ALA A 228 9.00 -7.15 -14.64
N TRP A 229 9.60 -7.04 -13.46
CA TRP A 229 10.89 -6.38 -13.29
C TRP A 229 12.05 -7.21 -13.83
N LEU A 230 12.06 -8.52 -13.61
CA LEU A 230 13.13 -9.43 -14.04
C LEU A 230 13.27 -9.40 -15.55
N PHE A 231 12.14 -9.47 -16.27
CA PHE A 231 12.13 -9.50 -17.74
C PHE A 231 11.99 -8.13 -18.40
N ASN A 232 11.89 -7.04 -17.63
CA ASN A 232 11.53 -5.72 -18.17
C ASN A 232 10.27 -5.80 -19.05
N LEU A 233 9.25 -6.51 -18.58
CA LEU A 233 7.95 -6.63 -19.24
C LEU A 233 6.89 -5.89 -18.46
N ARG A 234 5.80 -5.50 -19.11
CA ARG A 234 4.62 -4.92 -18.46
C ARG A 234 3.33 -5.38 -19.16
N GLY A 235 2.22 -5.18 -18.47
CA GLY A 235 0.86 -5.47 -18.90
C GLY A 235 -0.13 -4.54 -18.20
N SER A 236 -1.40 -4.94 -18.12
CA SER A 236 -2.47 -4.12 -17.56
C SER A 236 -3.61 -4.97 -17.00
N ASP A 237 -3.27 -6.10 -16.35
CA ASP A 237 -4.27 -7.08 -15.91
C ASP A 237 -5.03 -6.63 -14.67
N ILE A 238 -4.37 -5.83 -13.84
CA ILE A 238 -4.90 -5.33 -12.57
C ILE A 238 -4.99 -3.80 -12.68
N PRO A 239 -6.12 -3.17 -12.32
CA PRO A 239 -6.22 -1.72 -12.29
C PRO A 239 -5.06 -1.10 -11.51
N TYR A 240 -4.54 0.01 -12.04
CA TYR A 240 -3.44 0.80 -11.47
C TYR A 240 -2.05 0.12 -11.43
N ASN A 241 -2.01 -1.19 -11.70
CA ASN A 241 -0.82 -2.03 -11.61
C ASN A 241 -0.46 -2.59 -12.99
N PRO A 242 0.69 -2.21 -13.58
CA PRO A 242 1.09 -2.50 -14.96
C PRO A 242 1.67 -3.92 -15.10
N PHE A 243 1.12 -4.85 -14.35
CA PHE A 243 1.61 -6.22 -14.28
C PHE A 243 0.65 -7.13 -15.04
N PHE A 244 1.09 -8.36 -15.25
CA PHE A 244 0.35 -9.36 -15.99
C PHE A 244 0.44 -10.69 -15.24
N TYR A 245 -0.66 -11.44 -15.20
CA TYR A 245 -0.73 -12.71 -14.51
C TYR A 245 0.36 -13.66 -15.01
N SER A 246 1.30 -13.97 -14.12
CA SER A 246 2.47 -14.75 -14.48
C SER A 246 3.19 -15.36 -13.29
N TYR A 247 3.86 -16.47 -13.55
CA TYR A 247 4.85 -17.06 -12.65
C TYR A 247 6.17 -17.24 -13.39
N THR A 248 7.28 -17.27 -12.65
CA THR A 248 8.60 -17.56 -13.22
C THR A 248 9.31 -18.63 -12.42
N LEU A 249 9.81 -19.66 -13.09
CA LEU A 249 10.75 -20.61 -12.51
C LEU A 249 12.11 -20.45 -13.18
N LEU A 250 13.00 -19.74 -12.49
CA LEU A 250 14.36 -19.46 -12.93
C LEU A 250 15.31 -20.51 -12.34
N THR A 251 15.94 -21.31 -13.21
CA THR A 251 16.98 -22.27 -12.77
C THR A 251 18.37 -21.78 -13.18
N ASN A 252 19.41 -22.52 -12.78
CA ASN A 252 20.78 -22.26 -13.23
C ASN A 252 20.97 -22.31 -14.75
N SER A 253 20.11 -23.04 -15.49
CA SER A 253 20.31 -23.31 -16.92
C SER A 253 19.07 -23.12 -17.80
N SER A 254 17.91 -22.86 -17.21
CA SER A 254 16.65 -22.64 -17.93
C SER A 254 15.82 -21.53 -17.29
N ILE A 255 14.88 -21.00 -18.06
CA ILE A 255 13.94 -19.97 -17.64
C ILE A 255 12.57 -20.38 -18.15
N ARG A 256 11.61 -20.60 -17.25
CA ARG A 256 10.21 -20.86 -17.60
C ARG A 256 9.36 -19.70 -17.11
N LEU A 257 8.64 -19.08 -18.04
CA LEU A 257 7.67 -18.01 -17.80
C LEU A 257 6.28 -18.59 -18.08
N PHE A 258 5.44 -18.67 -17.04
CA PHE A 258 4.07 -19.17 -17.15
C PHE A 258 3.14 -17.98 -17.34
N ALA A 259 2.60 -17.82 -18.54
CA ALA A 259 1.72 -16.70 -18.91
C ALA A 259 0.92 -17.07 -20.17
N ASN A 260 -0.15 -16.32 -20.49
CA ASN A 260 -0.87 -16.58 -21.73
C ASN A 260 -0.03 -16.19 -22.95
N ARG A 261 0.49 -17.19 -23.66
CA ARG A 261 1.36 -17.02 -24.83
C ARG A 261 0.74 -16.19 -25.95
N SER A 262 -0.58 -16.20 -26.13
CA SER A 262 -1.24 -15.43 -27.20
C SER A 262 -1.13 -13.92 -27.02
N ARG A 263 -0.75 -13.46 -25.81
CA ARG A 263 -0.61 -12.03 -25.48
C ARG A 263 0.75 -11.46 -25.82
N PHE A 264 1.71 -12.29 -26.23
CA PHE A 264 3.05 -11.87 -26.63
C PHE A 264 3.13 -11.68 -28.14
N SER A 265 3.56 -10.50 -28.58
CA SER A 265 3.84 -10.24 -29.99
C SER A 265 5.09 -10.99 -30.47
N SER A 266 5.29 -11.09 -31.79
CA SER A 266 6.52 -11.63 -32.38
C SER A 266 7.78 -10.94 -31.87
N GLU A 267 7.72 -9.61 -31.72
CA GLU A 267 8.82 -8.77 -31.26
C GLU A 267 9.14 -9.06 -29.79
N THR A 268 8.11 -9.22 -28.96
CA THR A 268 8.29 -9.53 -27.53
C THR A 268 8.82 -10.96 -27.34
N LEU A 269 8.32 -11.92 -28.13
CA LEU A 269 8.84 -13.29 -28.14
C LEU A 269 10.29 -13.36 -28.61
N GLN A 270 10.70 -12.51 -29.56
CA GLN A 270 12.07 -12.37 -30.01
C GLN A 270 12.95 -11.71 -28.93
N TYR A 271 12.47 -10.65 -28.28
CA TYR A 271 13.15 -9.98 -27.16
C TYR A 271 13.49 -10.94 -26.01
N LEU A 272 12.60 -11.90 -25.73
CA LEU A 272 12.78 -12.95 -24.73
C LEU A 272 13.58 -14.16 -25.21
N ASN A 273 14.08 -14.14 -26.45
CA ASN A 273 14.77 -15.28 -27.07
C ASN A 273 13.96 -16.60 -26.97
N SER A 274 12.64 -16.54 -27.15
CA SER A 274 11.75 -17.69 -26.88
C SER A 274 11.83 -18.84 -27.90
N GLY A 275 12.54 -18.63 -29.02
CA GLY A 275 12.75 -19.63 -30.07
C GLY A 275 14.05 -20.44 -29.94
N CYS A 276 14.85 -20.23 -28.89
CA CYS A 276 16.13 -20.92 -28.71
C CYS A 276 16.17 -21.85 -27.50
N THR A 277 17.23 -22.65 -27.42
CA THR A 277 17.58 -23.47 -26.27
C THR A 277 18.85 -22.93 -25.63
N GLY A 278 18.83 -22.64 -24.34
CA GLY A 278 20.00 -22.13 -23.62
C GLY A 278 19.64 -21.41 -22.33
N PRO A 279 20.63 -21.01 -21.54
CA PRO A 279 20.43 -20.38 -20.24
C PRO A 279 19.74 -19.01 -20.34
N LEU A 280 19.80 -18.33 -21.48
CA LEU A 280 19.16 -17.03 -21.73
C LEU A 280 18.07 -17.12 -22.81
N CYS A 281 17.36 -18.26 -22.86
CA CYS A 281 16.17 -18.45 -23.68
C CYS A 281 14.96 -18.65 -22.75
N VAL A 282 13.91 -17.84 -22.91
CA VAL A 282 12.71 -17.91 -22.07
C VAL A 282 11.68 -18.84 -22.69
N GLN A 283 11.33 -19.89 -21.97
CA GLN A 283 10.27 -20.82 -22.34
C GLN A 283 8.93 -20.29 -21.84
N VAL A 284 8.09 -19.79 -22.74
CA VAL A 284 6.74 -19.33 -22.41
C VAL A 284 5.78 -20.53 -22.42
N GLU A 285 5.33 -20.92 -21.23
CA GLU A 285 4.39 -22.01 -20.95
C GLU A 285 3.03 -21.47 -20.51
N ASP A 286 1.99 -22.29 -20.55
CA ASP A 286 0.65 -21.87 -20.14
C ASP A 286 0.61 -21.54 -18.64
N TYR A 287 -0.16 -20.50 -18.28
CA TYR A 287 -0.24 -20.01 -16.90
C TYR A 287 -0.63 -21.12 -15.90
N GLY A 288 -1.56 -22.00 -16.27
CA GLY A 288 -2.03 -23.09 -15.41
C GLY A 288 -1.01 -24.21 -15.19
N GLN A 289 0.07 -24.28 -15.98
CA GLN A 289 1.06 -25.35 -15.90
C GLN A 289 2.09 -25.17 -14.79
N VAL A 290 2.12 -24.00 -14.12
CA VAL A 290 3.13 -23.67 -13.11
C VAL A 290 3.24 -24.74 -12.01
N ARG A 291 2.11 -25.21 -11.47
CA ARG A 291 2.07 -26.12 -10.33
C ARG A 291 2.69 -27.48 -10.69
N ASP A 292 2.26 -28.04 -11.82
CA ASP A 292 2.79 -29.30 -12.34
C ASP A 292 4.28 -29.18 -12.71
N SER A 293 4.67 -28.04 -13.29
CA SER A 293 6.06 -27.76 -13.64
C SER A 293 6.99 -27.62 -12.44
N VAL A 294 6.50 -27.07 -11.32
CA VAL A 294 7.21 -27.02 -10.02
C VAL A 294 7.29 -28.41 -9.40
N GLN A 295 6.20 -29.18 -9.41
CA GLN A 295 6.16 -30.56 -8.89
C GLN A 295 7.12 -31.48 -9.67
N ALA A 296 7.14 -31.37 -10.99
CA ALA A 296 8.04 -32.12 -11.85
C ALA A 296 9.51 -31.75 -11.56
N TYR A 297 9.81 -30.45 -11.38
CA TYR A 297 11.16 -30.00 -11.04
C TYR A 297 11.63 -30.54 -9.67
N THR A 298 10.75 -30.48 -8.67
CA THR A 298 11.03 -30.96 -7.31
C THR A 298 11.10 -32.48 -7.19
N SER A 299 10.81 -33.24 -8.25
CA SER A 299 11.08 -34.68 -8.29
C SER A 299 12.57 -35.00 -8.40
N GLY A 300 13.39 -34.06 -8.90
CA GLY A 300 14.85 -34.18 -8.96
C GLY A 300 15.54 -33.82 -7.63
N ASP A 301 16.87 -33.92 -7.60
CA ASP A 301 17.69 -33.42 -6.49
C ASP A 301 17.93 -31.91 -6.67
N VAL A 302 17.05 -31.12 -6.07
CA VAL A 302 16.94 -29.67 -6.30
C VAL A 302 16.63 -28.95 -5.00
N LYS A 303 16.91 -27.65 -4.98
CA LYS A 303 16.54 -26.74 -3.89
C LYS A 303 15.89 -25.49 -4.49
N VAL A 304 14.65 -25.22 -4.12
CA VAL A 304 13.82 -24.12 -4.66
C VAL A 304 13.76 -22.98 -3.66
N TRP A 305 14.22 -21.80 -4.09
CA TRP A 305 14.16 -20.57 -3.32
C TRP A 305 12.86 -19.81 -3.60
N ILE A 306 12.12 -19.47 -2.56
CA ILE A 306 10.89 -18.68 -2.63
C ILE A 306 10.93 -17.49 -1.67
N GLY A 307 10.15 -16.44 -1.99
CA GLY A 307 9.73 -15.43 -1.02
C GLY A 307 8.39 -15.80 -0.40
N THR A 308 8.31 -15.93 0.92
CA THR A 308 7.09 -16.41 1.61
C THR A 308 5.98 -15.37 1.70
N SER A 309 6.32 -14.07 1.65
CA SER A 309 5.34 -12.98 1.82
C SER A 309 4.20 -12.95 0.78
N TYR A 310 4.43 -13.52 -0.40
CA TYR A 310 3.51 -13.44 -1.54
C TYR A 310 3.37 -14.78 -2.30
N THR A 311 4.09 -15.83 -1.89
CA THR A 311 3.89 -17.16 -2.46
C THR A 311 2.62 -17.78 -1.89
N SER A 312 1.69 -18.13 -2.77
CA SER A 312 0.46 -18.82 -2.38
C SER A 312 0.73 -20.25 -1.93
N TYR A 313 -0.12 -20.74 -1.03
CA TYR A 313 -0.02 -22.08 -0.49
C TYR A 313 -0.09 -23.14 -1.60
N GLY A 314 -0.85 -22.89 -2.66
CA GLY A 314 -1.00 -23.81 -3.81
C GLY A 314 0.31 -24.12 -4.56
N LEU A 315 1.29 -23.22 -4.52
CA LEU A 315 2.64 -23.48 -5.04
C LEU A 315 3.58 -24.00 -3.95
N TYR A 316 3.42 -23.52 -2.72
CA TYR A 316 4.22 -23.96 -1.58
C TYR A 316 4.01 -25.46 -1.28
N GLU A 317 2.76 -25.93 -1.29
CA GLU A 317 2.39 -27.29 -0.88
C GLU A 317 3.02 -28.39 -1.76
N VAL A 318 3.38 -28.07 -3.01
CA VAL A 318 3.99 -29.03 -3.93
C VAL A 318 5.51 -29.08 -3.83
N ILE A 319 6.14 -28.23 -3.02
CA ILE A 319 7.59 -28.22 -2.79
C ILE A 319 7.87 -29.01 -1.50
N PRO A 320 8.60 -30.14 -1.56
CA PRO A 320 8.98 -30.88 -0.35
C PRO A 320 9.79 -30.00 0.60
N LYS A 321 9.51 -30.09 1.92
CA LYS A 321 10.11 -29.22 2.94
C LYS A 321 11.64 -29.24 2.93
N GLU A 322 12.23 -30.40 2.67
CA GLU A 322 13.68 -30.60 2.57
C GLU A 322 14.31 -29.92 1.33
N LYS A 323 13.52 -29.67 0.28
CA LYS A 323 13.95 -28.99 -0.96
C LYS A 323 13.62 -27.50 -0.95
N LEU A 324 13.00 -26.99 0.10
CA LEU A 324 12.60 -25.60 0.20
C LEU A 324 13.72 -24.74 0.81
N LEU A 325 14.03 -23.62 0.18
CA LEU A 325 14.72 -22.47 0.76
C LEU A 325 13.69 -21.34 0.86
N ALA A 326 13.29 -20.98 2.07
CA ALA A 326 12.24 -20.00 2.31
C ALA A 326 12.81 -18.77 3.02
N ASP A 327 12.74 -17.62 2.35
CA ASP A 327 13.00 -16.31 2.95
C ASP A 327 11.73 -15.46 2.89
N THR A 328 11.66 -14.38 3.68
CA THR A 328 10.53 -13.44 3.63
C THR A 328 10.33 -12.86 2.22
N TYR A 329 11.42 -12.59 1.50
CA TYR A 329 11.43 -11.99 0.17
C TYR A 329 12.41 -12.75 -0.73
N SER A 330 12.07 -12.91 -2.02
CA SER A 330 13.00 -13.52 -2.98
C SER A 330 14.20 -12.60 -3.28
N PRO A 331 15.29 -13.14 -3.87
CA PRO A 331 16.42 -12.31 -4.31
C PRO A 331 16.00 -11.24 -5.35
N VAL A 332 14.93 -11.47 -6.11
CA VAL A 332 14.42 -10.49 -7.08
C VAL A 332 13.80 -9.30 -6.37
N MET A 333 12.90 -9.54 -5.41
CA MET A 333 12.28 -8.52 -4.57
C MET A 333 13.32 -7.63 -3.88
N VAL A 334 14.30 -8.25 -3.23
CA VAL A 334 15.37 -7.52 -2.53
C VAL A 334 16.23 -6.71 -3.50
N THR A 335 16.55 -7.27 -4.68
CA THR A 335 17.36 -6.56 -5.67
C THR A 335 16.60 -5.38 -6.27
N LYS A 336 15.33 -5.54 -6.65
CA LYS A 336 14.53 -4.46 -7.23
C LYS A 336 14.19 -3.36 -6.23
N ALA A 337 14.25 -3.63 -4.92
CA ALA A 337 14.06 -2.62 -3.89
C ALA A 337 15.10 -1.49 -3.99
N VAL A 338 16.33 -1.80 -4.41
CA VAL A 338 17.41 -0.83 -4.59
C VAL A 338 17.46 -0.34 -6.04
N LYS A 339 16.99 0.89 -6.27
CA LYS A 339 16.89 1.46 -7.61
C LYS A 339 18.26 1.86 -8.17
N ASN A 340 18.53 1.52 -9.43
CA ASN A 340 19.76 1.94 -10.11
C ASN A 340 19.72 3.45 -10.44
N SER A 341 20.85 4.03 -10.85
CA SER A 341 20.96 5.47 -11.10
C SER A 341 20.00 5.98 -12.19
N LYS A 342 19.74 5.16 -13.22
CA LYS A 342 18.79 5.47 -14.29
C LYS A 342 17.36 5.47 -13.77
N GLU A 343 16.99 4.45 -13.00
CA GLU A 343 15.66 4.35 -12.38
C GLU A 343 15.40 5.52 -11.44
N GLN A 344 16.37 5.89 -10.61
CA GLN A 344 16.28 7.06 -9.72
C GLN A 344 16.12 8.38 -10.49
N THR A 345 16.80 8.53 -11.62
CA THR A 345 16.71 9.73 -12.46
C THR A 345 15.31 9.87 -13.06
N LEU A 346 14.75 8.77 -13.54
CA LEU A 346 13.40 8.73 -14.09
C LEU A 346 12.34 8.95 -13.01
N LEU A 347 12.50 8.35 -11.83
CA LEU A 347 11.68 8.63 -10.64
C LEU A 347 11.57 10.13 -10.39
N ARG A 348 12.72 10.82 -10.27
CA ARG A 348 12.75 12.27 -10.02
C ARG A 348 12.04 13.05 -11.12
N ALA A 349 12.27 12.70 -12.39
CA ALA A 349 11.63 13.37 -13.51
C ALA A 349 10.10 13.17 -13.51
N SER A 350 9.61 11.97 -13.22
CA SER A 350 8.17 11.70 -13.10
C SER A 350 7.53 12.46 -11.93
N HIS A 351 8.19 12.52 -10.77
CA HIS A 351 7.71 13.31 -9.64
C HIS A 351 7.62 14.81 -9.94
N VAL A 352 8.58 15.35 -10.71
CA VAL A 352 8.53 16.77 -11.13
C VAL A 352 7.32 17.03 -12.03
N ARG A 353 7.03 16.14 -12.99
CA ARG A 353 5.85 16.27 -13.87
C ARG A 353 4.54 16.15 -13.09
N ASP A 354 4.44 15.16 -12.21
CA ASP A 354 3.24 14.96 -11.39
C ASP A 354 2.99 16.16 -10.47
N ALA A 355 4.06 16.73 -9.90
CA ALA A 355 3.96 17.96 -9.10
C ALA A 355 3.38 19.13 -9.91
N VAL A 356 3.72 19.27 -11.20
CA VAL A 356 3.13 20.30 -12.07
C VAL A 356 1.63 20.09 -12.25
N ALA A 357 1.20 18.85 -12.50
CA ALA A 357 -0.23 18.52 -12.61
C ALA A 357 -0.99 18.83 -11.31
N VAL A 358 -0.42 18.45 -10.16
CA VAL A 358 -1.01 18.75 -8.85
C VAL A 358 -1.06 20.26 -8.60
N ILE A 359 -0.01 21.03 -8.91
CA ILE A 359 -0.04 22.51 -8.78
C ILE A 359 -1.18 23.11 -9.60
N ARG A 360 -1.31 22.68 -10.86
CA ARG A 360 -2.39 23.15 -11.77
C ARG A 360 -3.75 22.84 -11.18
N TYR A 361 -3.91 21.64 -10.62
CA TYR A 361 -5.12 21.21 -9.93
C TYR A 361 -5.46 22.09 -8.72
N LEU A 362 -4.48 22.42 -7.88
CA LEU A 362 -4.72 23.26 -6.70
C LEU A 362 -5.09 24.70 -7.06
N VAL A 363 -4.40 25.28 -8.04
CA VAL A 363 -4.78 26.60 -8.57
C VAL A 363 -6.19 26.58 -9.17
N TRP A 364 -6.59 25.47 -9.78
CA TRP A 364 -7.94 25.29 -10.30
C TRP A 364 -8.97 25.15 -9.17
N LEU A 365 -8.69 24.38 -8.12
CA LEU A 365 -9.58 24.25 -6.96
C LEU A 365 -9.82 25.59 -6.26
N GLU A 366 -8.75 26.37 -6.00
CA GLU A 366 -8.85 27.70 -5.38
C GLU A 366 -9.83 28.62 -6.12
N LYS A 367 -9.88 28.51 -7.45
CA LYS A 367 -10.76 29.33 -8.29
C LYS A 367 -12.19 28.80 -8.34
N ASN A 368 -12.40 27.49 -8.31
CA ASN A 368 -13.69 26.87 -8.62
C ASN A 368 -14.48 26.41 -7.39
N VAL A 369 -13.83 25.99 -6.31
CA VAL A 369 -14.52 25.58 -5.07
C VAL A 369 -15.41 26.71 -4.51
N PRO A 370 -14.98 27.99 -4.44
CA PRO A 370 -15.85 29.08 -3.98
C PRO A 370 -17.08 29.32 -4.86
N GLN A 371 -17.07 28.85 -6.12
CA GLN A 371 -18.22 28.96 -7.03
C GLN A 371 -19.28 27.86 -6.81
N GLY A 372 -18.98 26.85 -5.98
CA GLY A 372 -19.90 25.75 -5.65
C GLY A 372 -20.14 24.75 -6.78
N THR A 373 -19.22 24.70 -7.76
CA THR A 373 -19.29 23.86 -8.97
C THR A 373 -18.48 22.57 -8.89
N VAL A 374 -17.71 22.38 -7.81
CA VAL A 374 -16.82 21.23 -7.64
C VAL A 374 -17.33 20.31 -6.54
N ASP A 375 -17.33 19.02 -6.82
CA ASP A 375 -17.55 17.94 -5.88
C ASP A 375 -16.35 16.98 -5.86
N GLU A 376 -16.35 16.05 -4.92
CA GLU A 376 -15.26 15.10 -4.71
C GLU A 376 -14.91 14.32 -5.99
N PHE A 377 -15.93 13.88 -6.73
CA PHE A 377 -15.78 13.08 -7.95
C PHE A 377 -15.23 13.93 -9.11
N SER A 378 -15.88 15.05 -9.42
CA SER A 378 -15.43 16.00 -10.46
C SER A 378 -14.04 16.58 -10.16
N GLY A 379 -13.71 16.75 -8.88
CA GLY A 379 -12.37 17.10 -8.42
C GLY A 379 -11.34 16.04 -8.78
N ALA A 380 -11.61 14.75 -8.51
CA ALA A 380 -10.72 13.66 -8.88
C ALA A 380 -10.55 13.56 -10.41
N GLU A 381 -11.65 13.61 -11.17
CA GLU A 381 -11.60 13.60 -12.64
C GLU A 381 -10.78 14.77 -13.21
N GLN A 382 -10.85 15.95 -12.58
CA GLN A 382 -10.11 17.11 -13.04
C GLN A 382 -8.61 16.98 -12.78
N LEU A 383 -8.20 16.37 -11.67
CA LEU A 383 -6.79 16.06 -11.43
C LEU A 383 -6.25 15.07 -12.47
N GLU A 384 -7.01 14.02 -12.77
CA GLU A 384 -6.63 13.06 -13.80
C GLU A 384 -6.50 13.71 -15.18
N LYS A 385 -7.37 14.68 -15.52
CA LYS A 385 -7.21 15.49 -16.75
C LYS A 385 -5.92 16.31 -16.76
N PHE A 386 -5.53 16.90 -15.63
CA PHE A 386 -4.26 17.63 -15.56
C PHE A 386 -3.06 16.70 -15.71
N ARG A 387 -3.09 15.52 -15.08
CA ARG A 387 -2.08 14.48 -15.27
C ARG A 387 -2.02 13.98 -16.71
N GLY A 388 -3.17 13.78 -17.35
CA GLY A 388 -3.28 13.41 -18.77
C GLY A 388 -2.75 14.45 -19.74
N GLY A 389 -2.50 15.69 -19.29
CA GLY A 389 -1.81 16.72 -20.05
C GLY A 389 -0.28 16.73 -19.86
N GLU A 390 0.26 15.93 -18.93
CA GLU A 390 1.70 15.78 -18.74
C GLU A 390 2.27 14.70 -19.66
N ASP A 391 3.49 14.93 -20.14
CA ASP A 391 4.20 13.93 -20.92
C ASP A 391 4.29 12.63 -20.12
N PHE A 392 4.04 11.53 -20.83
CA PHE A 392 4.22 10.18 -20.35
C PHE A 392 3.16 9.69 -19.37
N PHE A 393 2.10 10.44 -19.05
CA PHE A 393 1.06 9.90 -18.16
C PHE A 393 0.39 8.64 -18.74
N SER A 394 0.30 7.59 -17.93
CA SER A 394 -0.19 6.26 -18.31
C SER A 394 -1.33 5.78 -17.41
N GLY A 395 -1.99 6.68 -16.71
CA GLY A 395 -3.10 6.39 -15.79
C GLY A 395 -2.72 6.53 -14.32
N SER A 396 -3.73 6.47 -13.45
CA SER A 396 -3.56 6.60 -12.02
C SER A 396 -2.83 5.40 -11.39
N SER A 397 -2.10 5.63 -10.30
CA SER A 397 -1.36 4.56 -9.59
C SER A 397 -2.14 3.87 -8.49
N PHE A 398 -3.30 4.41 -8.12
CA PHE A 398 -4.34 3.84 -7.29
C PHE A 398 -5.60 4.68 -7.48
N GLU A 399 -6.73 4.22 -6.94
CA GLU A 399 -7.97 4.99 -6.98
C GLU A 399 -7.83 6.28 -6.16
N THR A 400 -8.11 7.43 -6.79
CA THR A 400 -7.91 8.72 -6.12
C THR A 400 -8.89 8.91 -4.97
N ILE A 401 -8.36 9.09 -3.75
CA ILE A 401 -9.11 9.50 -2.58
C ILE A 401 -9.28 11.02 -2.67
N SER A 402 -10.50 11.48 -2.89
CA SER A 402 -10.86 12.90 -2.92
C SER A 402 -12.03 13.10 -1.97
N ALA A 403 -11.76 13.68 -0.80
CA ALA A 403 -12.65 13.57 0.36
C ALA A 403 -12.85 14.94 1.04
N SER A 404 -14.10 15.34 1.21
CA SER A 404 -14.51 16.62 1.80
C SER A 404 -15.23 16.41 3.13
N GLY A 405 -14.85 17.20 4.13
CA GLY A 405 -15.46 17.19 5.45
C GLY A 405 -15.33 15.84 6.14
N LEU A 406 -16.47 15.21 6.49
CA LEU A 406 -16.50 13.94 7.21
C LEU A 406 -15.92 12.77 6.41
N ASN A 407 -15.97 12.84 5.07
CA ASN A 407 -15.40 11.79 4.23
C ASN A 407 -13.88 11.70 4.38
N ALA A 408 -13.20 12.82 4.68
CA ALA A 408 -11.76 12.84 4.89
C ALA A 408 -11.30 12.12 6.18
N ALA A 409 -12.22 11.71 7.06
CA ALA A 409 -11.91 10.85 8.20
C ALA A 409 -11.85 9.36 7.81
N LEU A 410 -12.26 9.00 6.60
CA LEU A 410 -12.26 7.64 6.08
C LEU A 410 -10.97 7.43 5.27
N ALA A 411 -10.08 6.56 5.76
CA ALA A 411 -8.76 6.37 5.17
C ALA A 411 -8.80 5.89 3.71
N HIS A 412 -9.77 5.03 3.35
CA HIS A 412 -9.89 4.42 2.01
C HIS A 412 -11.20 4.86 1.33
N TYR A 413 -11.50 6.16 1.35
CA TYR A 413 -12.69 6.71 0.69
C TYR A 413 -12.38 7.13 -0.74
N SER A 414 -13.09 6.55 -1.70
CA SER A 414 -13.07 7.00 -3.09
C SER A 414 -14.48 7.49 -3.47
N PRO A 415 -14.63 8.70 -4.02
CA PRO A 415 -15.92 9.19 -4.48
C PRO A 415 -16.35 8.47 -5.76
N THR A 416 -17.65 8.26 -5.91
CA THR A 416 -18.27 7.75 -7.15
C THR A 416 -19.24 8.78 -7.71
N LYS A 417 -19.70 8.54 -8.94
CA LYS A 417 -20.72 9.39 -9.55
C LYS A 417 -22.02 9.39 -8.75
N GLU A 418 -22.33 8.30 -8.05
CA GLU A 418 -23.52 8.14 -7.22
C GLU A 418 -23.31 8.62 -5.78
N LEU A 419 -22.08 8.50 -5.25
CA LEU A 419 -21.71 8.86 -3.89
C LEU A 419 -20.56 9.87 -3.88
N HIS A 420 -20.92 11.15 -3.76
CA HIS A 420 -19.98 12.26 -3.63
C HIS A 420 -20.58 13.43 -2.83
N ARG A 421 -19.72 14.30 -2.31
CA ARG A 421 -20.09 15.58 -1.67
C ARG A 421 -19.53 16.75 -2.46
N LYS A 422 -20.23 17.87 -2.43
CA LYS A 422 -19.68 19.14 -2.89
C LYS A 422 -18.51 19.57 -2.01
N LEU A 423 -17.46 20.09 -2.63
CA LEU A 423 -16.37 20.72 -1.90
C LEU A 423 -16.83 22.08 -1.36
N SER A 424 -16.27 22.46 -0.22
CA SER A 424 -16.49 23.76 0.39
C SER A 424 -15.19 24.34 0.96
N SER A 425 -15.03 25.66 0.88
CA SER A 425 -13.95 26.38 1.56
C SER A 425 -14.07 26.35 3.09
N ASP A 426 -15.24 25.97 3.60
CA ASP A 426 -15.54 25.95 5.03
C ASP A 426 -15.12 24.65 5.71
N GLU A 427 -14.83 23.59 4.96
CA GLU A 427 -14.46 22.28 5.49
C GLU A 427 -13.04 21.86 5.08
N MET A 428 -12.60 20.72 5.62
CA MET A 428 -11.33 20.10 5.24
C MET A 428 -11.49 19.37 3.92
N TYR A 429 -10.52 19.49 3.04
CA TYR A 429 -10.42 18.66 1.83
C TYR A 429 -9.12 17.87 1.87
N LEU A 430 -9.24 16.55 1.76
CA LEU A 430 -8.16 15.59 1.68
C LEU A 430 -8.11 15.01 0.26
N LEU A 431 -6.92 14.99 -0.32
CA LEU A 431 -6.63 14.36 -1.60
C LEU A 431 -5.46 13.41 -1.41
N ASP A 432 -5.65 12.12 -1.66
CA ASP A 432 -4.57 11.15 -1.83
C ASP A 432 -4.66 10.57 -3.23
N SER A 433 -3.60 10.75 -4.01
CA SER A 433 -3.64 10.44 -5.44
C SER A 433 -2.25 10.17 -6.00
N GLY A 434 -2.20 9.45 -7.11
CA GLY A 434 -0.95 9.16 -7.77
C GLY A 434 -1.07 8.84 -9.24
N GLY A 435 0.06 8.91 -9.95
CA GLY A 435 0.13 8.71 -11.40
C GLY A 435 1.24 7.74 -11.79
N GLN A 436 1.01 7.02 -12.89
CA GLN A 436 1.99 6.20 -13.58
C GLN A 436 2.52 6.95 -14.82
N TYR A 437 3.83 6.86 -15.09
CA TYR A 437 4.51 7.65 -16.13
C TYR A 437 5.42 6.81 -17.06
N CYS A 438 5.13 6.79 -18.37
CA CYS A 438 5.85 6.14 -19.46
C CYS A 438 5.87 6.84 -20.84
N GLN A 439 6.98 6.73 -21.59
CA GLN A 439 7.07 7.20 -22.98
C GLN A 439 6.61 6.13 -23.99
N GLU A 440 5.75 6.58 -24.93
CA GLU A 440 5.26 5.92 -26.15
C GLU A 440 4.50 4.60 -25.97
N SER A 441 3.18 4.67 -26.20
CA SER A 441 2.19 3.59 -26.42
C SER A 441 2.10 2.42 -25.42
N PHE A 442 2.99 2.32 -24.43
CA PHE A 442 3.16 1.11 -23.62
C PHE A 442 3.68 1.43 -22.19
N PRO A 443 2.95 1.17 -21.09
CA PRO A 443 3.31 1.55 -19.70
C PRO A 443 4.68 1.09 -19.15
N ILE A 444 5.34 1.93 -18.36
CA ILE A 444 6.49 1.73 -17.45
C ILE A 444 6.17 2.54 -16.20
N LEU A 445 6.63 2.07 -15.04
CA LEU A 445 6.15 2.58 -13.78
C LEU A 445 7.19 3.18 -12.86
N TYR A 446 6.90 4.43 -12.49
CA TYR A 446 7.31 5.03 -11.24
C TYR A 446 6.05 5.60 -10.60
N PRO A 447 5.43 4.88 -9.65
CA PRO A 447 4.28 5.42 -8.94
C PRO A 447 4.73 6.68 -8.20
N VAL A 448 4.03 7.77 -8.45
CA VAL A 448 4.13 8.99 -7.64
C VAL A 448 2.93 9.00 -6.71
N VAL A 449 3.13 9.12 -5.40
CA VAL A 449 2.05 9.21 -4.41
C VAL A 449 2.08 10.60 -3.78
N ASN A 450 0.96 11.32 -3.83
CA ASN A 450 0.80 12.62 -3.19
C ASN A 450 -0.40 12.59 -2.24
N VAL A 451 -0.13 12.91 -0.98
CA VAL A 451 -1.16 13.20 0.03
C VAL A 451 -1.20 14.70 0.27
N LEU A 452 -2.37 15.30 0.12
CA LEU A 452 -2.63 16.70 0.37
C LEU A 452 -3.82 16.88 1.30
N MET A 453 -3.70 17.79 2.26
CA MET A 453 -4.80 18.19 3.13
C MET A 453 -4.89 19.71 3.19
N THR A 454 -6.09 20.24 3.09
CA THR A 454 -6.36 21.68 3.27
C THR A 454 -7.22 21.92 4.51
N LYS A 455 -6.79 22.90 5.31
CA LYS A 455 -7.34 23.41 6.60
C LYS A 455 -6.80 22.74 7.88
N ALA A 456 -6.09 23.56 8.68
CA ALA A 456 -5.28 23.14 9.83
C ALA A 456 -5.71 23.83 11.13
N LEU A 457 -6.29 23.07 12.06
CA LEU A 457 -6.40 23.48 13.47
C LEU A 457 -5.96 22.38 14.45
N HIS A 458 -5.76 21.13 13.99
CA HIS A 458 -5.41 19.98 14.83
C HIS A 458 -4.20 19.16 14.36
N TRP A 459 -3.39 19.69 13.42
CA TRP A 459 -2.37 18.90 12.70
C TRP A 459 -0.90 19.25 13.01
N GLU A 460 -0.62 20.18 13.93
CA GLU A 460 0.77 20.47 14.35
C GLU A 460 1.55 19.20 14.77
N PRO A 461 0.98 18.24 15.52
CA PRO A 461 1.70 17.02 15.91
C PRO A 461 2.02 16.10 14.72
N ALA A 462 1.11 15.98 13.76
CA ALA A 462 1.34 15.16 12.57
C ALA A 462 2.37 15.78 11.63
N TRP A 463 2.35 17.11 11.48
CA TRP A 463 3.38 17.85 10.75
C TRP A 463 4.75 17.68 11.39
N GLN A 464 4.83 17.79 12.72
CA GLN A 464 6.07 17.54 13.46
C GLN A 464 6.53 16.09 13.31
N ALA A 465 5.60 15.12 13.33
CA ALA A 465 5.92 13.71 13.13
C ALA A 465 6.54 13.44 11.75
N LEU A 466 5.86 13.85 10.67
CA LEU A 466 6.36 13.68 9.32
C LEU A 466 7.69 14.41 9.09
N SER A 467 7.81 15.66 9.54
CA SER A 467 9.03 16.46 9.35
C SER A 467 10.23 15.89 10.09
N LEU A 468 10.03 15.42 11.34
CA LEU A 468 11.11 14.89 12.16
C LEU A 468 11.49 13.47 11.77
N ALA A 469 10.52 12.61 11.42
CA ALA A 469 10.76 11.18 11.18
C ALA A 469 11.13 10.84 9.73
N ALA A 470 10.59 11.56 8.72
CA ALA A 470 10.77 11.19 7.32
C ALA A 470 11.93 11.96 6.64
N PHE A 471 12.22 13.20 7.06
CA PHE A 471 13.16 14.07 6.34
C PHE A 471 14.41 14.47 7.12
N ALA A 472 14.41 14.32 8.45
CA ALA A 472 15.50 14.77 9.31
C ALA A 472 16.19 13.64 10.11
N VAL A 473 15.74 12.38 9.99
CA VAL A 473 16.36 11.24 10.68
C VAL A 473 17.60 10.81 9.94
N THR A 474 18.72 10.74 10.65
CA THR A 474 19.91 10.02 10.21
C THR A 474 19.91 8.64 10.88
N THR A 475 19.92 7.58 10.08
CA THR A 475 20.05 6.21 10.57
C THR A 475 21.33 5.58 10.02
N PRO A 476 21.95 4.64 10.73
CA PRO A 476 23.00 3.81 10.17
C PRO A 476 22.49 3.04 8.94
N SER A 477 23.38 2.83 7.96
CA SER A 477 23.08 1.93 6.84
C SER A 477 22.69 0.54 7.36
N GLY A 478 21.58 -0.01 6.86
CA GLY A 478 21.05 -1.30 7.28
C GLY A 478 20.08 -1.29 8.48
N ALA A 479 19.71 -0.11 9.01
CA ALA A 479 18.64 -0.01 10.01
C ALA A 479 17.28 -0.43 9.41
N HIS A 480 16.44 -1.10 10.20
CA HIS A 480 15.10 -1.50 9.76
C HIS A 480 14.15 -0.31 9.76
N ALA A 481 13.31 -0.19 8.73
CA ALA A 481 12.35 0.91 8.61
C ALA A 481 11.32 0.95 9.76
N GLU A 482 11.06 -0.19 10.41
CA GLU A 482 10.19 -0.28 11.60
C GLU A 482 10.67 0.60 12.76
N ASP A 483 11.97 0.84 12.88
CA ASP A 483 12.53 1.75 13.89
C ASP A 483 12.07 3.20 13.65
N GLY A 484 11.84 3.59 12.38
CA GLY A 484 11.27 4.88 12.00
C GLY A 484 9.78 5.00 12.31
N ASN A 485 9.02 3.91 12.22
CA ASN A 485 7.59 3.88 12.57
C ASN A 485 7.35 4.18 14.06
N CYS A 486 8.24 3.70 14.94
CA CYS A 486 8.18 4.04 16.36
C CYS A 486 8.40 5.54 16.62
N ILE A 487 9.25 6.21 15.83
CA ILE A 487 9.50 7.66 15.94
C ILE A 487 8.23 8.44 15.54
N MET A 488 7.57 8.03 14.46
CA MET A 488 6.29 8.59 14.02
C MET A 488 5.20 8.45 15.10
N ALA A 489 5.05 7.26 15.67
CA ALA A 489 4.02 6.98 16.69
C ALA A 489 4.25 7.73 18.02
N ALA A 490 5.51 7.90 18.43
CA ALA A 490 5.86 8.56 19.69
C ALA A 490 5.39 10.02 19.79
N ILE A 491 5.26 10.70 18.64
CA ILE A 491 4.82 12.10 18.58
C ILE A 491 3.30 12.22 18.78
N PHE A 492 2.54 11.21 18.37
CA PHE A 492 1.09 11.14 18.62
C PHE A 492 0.75 10.62 20.02
N PHE A 493 1.64 9.82 20.64
CA PHE A 493 1.43 9.24 21.97
C PHE A 493 2.54 9.63 22.97
N PRO A 494 2.62 10.90 23.42
CA PRO A 494 3.73 11.38 24.24
C PRO A 494 3.71 10.95 25.73
N TRP A 495 2.81 10.04 26.17
CA TRP A 495 2.69 9.63 27.57
C TRP A 495 2.70 8.10 27.77
N PRO A 496 3.43 7.57 28.77
CA PRO A 496 3.17 6.21 29.26
C PRO A 496 1.85 6.18 30.05
N PRO A 497 1.08 5.07 30.01
CA PRO A 497 -0.19 4.97 30.74
C PRO A 497 0.06 5.05 32.26
N SER A 498 -0.75 5.86 32.94
CA SER A 498 -0.82 5.99 34.40
C SER A 498 -1.14 4.63 35.08
N PRO A 499 -0.69 4.39 36.32
CA PRO A 499 -1.04 3.17 37.06
C PRO A 499 -2.54 3.14 37.42
N PRO A 500 -3.12 1.94 37.70
CA PRO A 500 -4.50 1.64 37.40
C PRO A 500 -5.51 2.08 38.47
N HIS A 501 -6.71 2.46 38.03
CA HIS A 501 -7.95 2.19 38.77
C HIS A 501 -8.88 1.32 37.89
N PRO A 502 -9.68 0.43 38.50
CA PRO A 502 -10.16 -0.78 37.85
C PRO A 502 -11.50 -0.55 37.16
N SER A 503 -11.49 -0.41 35.83
CA SER A 503 -12.66 -0.74 35.00
C SER A 503 -12.27 -0.86 33.52
N ARG A 504 -12.12 -2.14 33.12
CA ARG A 504 -12.42 -2.77 31.83
C ARG A 504 -11.88 -2.18 30.50
N HIS A 505 -11.19 -3.08 29.80
CA HIS A 505 -10.82 -3.15 28.37
C HIS A 505 -9.69 -2.24 27.88
N GLN A 506 -8.45 -2.77 27.93
CA GLN A 506 -7.31 -2.33 27.15
C GLN A 506 -7.15 -3.24 25.92
N THR A 507 -7.26 -2.68 24.72
CA THR A 507 -6.66 -3.22 23.50
C THR A 507 -5.16 -2.91 23.56
N ARG A 508 -4.33 -3.95 23.72
CA ARG A 508 -2.87 -3.84 23.55
C ARG A 508 -2.54 -4.04 22.07
N PHE A 509 -1.78 -3.13 21.48
CA PHE A 509 -1.03 -3.43 20.26
C PHE A 509 0.15 -4.34 20.63
N PRO A 510 0.30 -5.53 20.03
CA PRO A 510 1.49 -6.35 20.23
C PRO A 510 2.66 -5.80 19.41
N CYS A 511 3.76 -5.42 20.07
CA CYS A 511 5.07 -5.42 19.42
C CYS A 511 5.47 -6.88 19.15
N PRO A 512 6.08 -7.22 18.00
CA PRO A 512 6.49 -8.59 17.72
C PRO A 512 7.56 -9.05 18.73
N ARG A 513 7.41 -10.30 19.18
CA ARG A 513 8.41 -11.01 20.01
C ARG A 513 9.56 -11.45 19.10
N SER A 514 10.80 -11.28 19.55
CA SER A 514 11.95 -11.85 18.86
C SER A 514 11.93 -13.39 18.90
N PRO A 515 12.46 -14.08 17.87
CA PRO A 515 12.45 -15.53 17.79
C PRO A 515 13.61 -16.12 18.59
N LYS A 516 13.68 -15.88 19.91
CA LYS A 516 14.46 -16.69 20.85
C LYS A 516 13.75 -16.71 22.20
N GLY A 517 13.05 -17.81 22.48
CA GLY A 517 12.37 -18.01 23.74
C GLY A 517 13.35 -18.08 24.90
N HIS A 518 13.33 -17.08 25.79
CA HIS A 518 13.53 -17.19 27.23
C HIS A 518 13.02 -15.92 27.94
N PRO A 519 12.42 -16.03 29.15
CA PRO A 519 11.82 -14.90 29.83
C PRO A 519 12.88 -14.13 30.63
N SER A 520 13.18 -12.89 30.24
CA SER A 520 13.93 -11.95 31.09
C SER A 520 13.05 -10.77 31.49
N ASN A 521 12.64 -10.78 32.76
CA ASN A 521 12.01 -9.67 33.48
C ASN A 521 13.01 -8.50 33.62
N HIS A 522 13.15 -7.63 32.62
CA HIS A 522 13.67 -6.28 32.84
C HIS A 522 12.91 -5.29 31.94
N SER A 523 12.01 -4.55 32.59
CA SER A 523 11.20 -3.48 32.03
C SER A 523 12.06 -2.36 31.43
N CYS A 524 11.76 -1.94 30.19
CA CYS A 524 12.10 -0.63 29.66
C CYS A 524 11.53 0.47 30.57
N LYS A 525 12.36 0.99 31.47
CA LYS A 525 12.16 2.27 32.16
C LYS A 525 13.34 3.16 31.80
N SER A 526 13.16 4.11 30.88
CA SER A 526 14.01 5.31 30.67
C SER A 526 13.30 6.20 29.64
N CYS A 527 12.45 7.15 30.05
CA CYS A 527 12.77 8.57 30.31
C CYS A 527 13.29 9.35 29.08
N LEU A 528 12.36 9.82 28.23
CA LEU A 528 12.58 11.00 27.38
C LEU A 528 12.24 12.25 28.22
N ILE A 529 13.22 13.10 28.52
CA ILE A 529 12.97 14.41 29.16
C ILE A 529 13.04 15.48 28.07
N ILE A 530 11.89 16.02 27.67
CA ILE A 530 11.81 17.21 26.83
C ILE A 530 11.74 18.44 27.75
N GLN A 531 12.78 19.28 27.78
CA GLN A 531 12.71 20.57 28.48
C GLN A 531 11.86 21.57 27.68
N ARG A 532 10.86 22.16 28.35
CA ARG A 532 9.95 23.18 27.77
C ARG A 532 10.66 24.52 27.57
N LEU A 533 10.58 25.10 26.37
CA LEU A 533 10.74 26.54 26.15
C LEU A 533 9.40 27.25 26.43
N LYS A 534 9.36 28.17 27.41
CA LYS A 534 8.19 29.03 27.68
C LYS A 534 8.43 30.44 27.09
N PRO A 535 7.57 30.99 26.22
CA PRO A 535 7.56 32.42 25.95
C PRO A 535 6.71 33.14 27.01
N LYS A 536 7.26 34.19 27.64
CA LYS A 536 6.52 35.13 28.50
C LYS A 536 5.87 36.22 27.64
N PRO A 537 4.57 36.52 27.74
CA PRO A 537 3.99 37.72 27.15
C PRO A 537 4.14 38.93 28.10
N ARG A 538 4.52 40.10 27.56
CA ARG A 538 4.36 41.40 28.24
C ARG A 538 3.13 42.09 27.64
N GLU A 539 2.08 42.28 28.44
CA GLU A 539 0.91 43.07 28.08
C GLU A 539 1.11 44.54 28.47
N ARG A 540 0.75 45.48 27.57
CA ARG A 540 0.40 46.86 27.91
C ARG A 540 -0.99 47.15 27.36
N TYR A 541 -1.91 47.55 28.24
CA TYR A 541 -3.28 47.91 27.91
C TYR A 541 -3.39 49.37 27.44
N PHE A 542 -4.13 49.60 26.36
CA PHE A 542 -4.85 50.85 26.11
C PHE A 542 -6.30 50.49 25.73
N ARG A 543 -7.28 51.09 26.43
CA ARG A 543 -8.72 50.92 26.18
C ARG A 543 -9.22 51.99 25.20
N SER A 544 -10.05 51.58 24.24
CA SER A 544 -11.04 52.42 23.54
C SER A 544 -12.17 51.51 23.02
N PRO A 545 -13.45 51.97 22.96
CA PRO A 545 -14.61 51.08 22.89
C PRO A 545 -15.12 50.83 21.45
N ALA A 546 -15.82 49.70 21.32
CA ALA A 546 -16.65 49.24 20.20
C ALA A 546 -15.99 48.36 19.11
N GLY A 547 -16.55 47.14 18.96
CA GLY A 547 -16.59 46.39 17.70
C GLY A 547 -15.48 45.36 17.48
N THR A 548 -15.88 44.09 17.37
CA THR A 548 -15.12 42.92 16.90
C THR A 548 -14.13 43.19 15.76
N GLN A 549 -12.85 42.85 15.95
CA GLN A 549 -11.89 42.53 14.87
C GLN A 549 -10.88 41.47 15.33
N SER A 550 -10.83 40.33 14.64
CA SER A 550 -9.76 39.34 14.77
C SER A 550 -8.48 39.86 14.11
N LYS A 551 -7.38 39.98 14.88
CA LYS A 551 -6.07 40.39 14.37
C LYS A 551 -5.36 39.23 13.66
N LEU A 552 -4.94 39.48 12.43
CA LEU A 552 -4.00 38.69 11.64
C LEU A 552 -2.60 38.78 12.27
N ILE A 553 -1.96 37.66 12.61
CA ILE A 553 -0.53 37.59 12.94
C ILE A 553 0.20 37.12 11.68
N ILE A 554 0.97 38.02 11.07
CA ILE A 554 1.88 37.70 9.95
C ILE A 554 3.24 37.33 10.56
N ILE A 555 3.70 36.10 10.37
CA ILE A 555 5.10 35.73 10.58
C ILE A 555 5.73 35.62 9.18
N PRO A 556 6.62 36.54 8.78
CA PRO A 556 7.27 36.47 7.48
C PRO A 556 8.25 35.29 7.41
N PHE A 557 8.19 34.57 6.28
CA PHE A 557 8.90 33.31 5.96
C PHE A 557 10.44 33.38 6.04
N GLN A 558 11.03 34.58 6.17
CA GLN A 558 12.47 34.77 6.27
C GLN A 558 13.08 34.40 7.64
N LYS A 559 12.30 34.27 8.72
CA LYS A 559 12.84 33.90 10.05
C LYS A 559 12.79 32.41 10.39
N LEU A 560 12.12 31.57 9.59
CA LEU A 560 12.09 30.12 9.82
C LEU A 560 13.37 29.43 9.34
N ASN A 561 14.01 29.96 8.30
CA ASN A 561 15.28 29.44 7.79
C ASN A 561 16.43 29.62 8.79
N GLU A 562 16.45 30.68 9.59
CA GLU A 562 17.50 30.85 10.61
C GLU A 562 17.36 29.87 11.79
N TYR A 563 16.16 29.33 12.06
CA TYR A 563 15.92 28.38 13.15
C TYR A 563 16.13 26.92 12.74
N LEU A 564 15.82 26.55 11.49
CA LEU A 564 16.01 25.19 10.99
C LEU A 564 17.48 24.86 10.68
N PHE A 565 18.29 25.86 10.33
CA PHE A 565 19.71 25.69 10.05
C PHE A 565 20.65 25.99 11.23
N SER A 566 20.11 26.28 12.43
CA SER A 566 20.91 26.51 13.65
C SER A 566 20.67 25.50 14.78
N ALA A 567 19.82 24.49 14.57
CA ALA A 567 19.63 23.42 15.53
C ALA A 567 20.79 22.41 15.46
N PRO A 568 21.51 22.11 16.57
CA PRO A 568 22.52 21.05 16.56
C PRO A 568 21.85 19.70 16.33
N GLY A 569 22.40 18.91 15.40
CA GLY A 569 21.86 17.59 15.02
C GLY A 569 21.83 16.60 16.19
N LEU A 570 20.81 15.74 16.19
CA LEU A 570 20.74 14.57 17.08
C LEU A 570 21.56 13.42 16.47
N GLU A 571 22.71 13.14 17.07
CA GLU A 571 23.62 12.07 16.62
C GLU A 571 23.44 10.83 17.53
N LEU A 572 23.00 9.70 16.97
CA LEU A 572 23.01 8.41 17.67
C LEU A 572 24.39 7.76 17.49
N ARG A 573 25.27 7.88 18.49
CA ARG A 573 26.56 7.18 18.48
C ARG A 573 26.43 5.76 19.02
N GLY A 574 26.64 4.77 18.15
CA GLY A 574 26.81 3.37 18.55
C GLY A 574 28.27 3.03 18.80
N ARG A 575 28.59 2.51 19.99
CA ARG A 575 29.63 1.47 20.14
C ARG A 575 28.93 0.22 20.65
N GLY A 576 29.34 -0.94 20.12
CA GLY A 576 28.63 -2.20 20.21
C GLY A 576 28.14 -2.60 21.60
N GLY A 577 27.00 -3.31 21.62
CA GLY A 577 26.35 -3.84 22.81
C GLY A 577 25.35 -2.85 23.42
N HIS A 578 24.09 -3.29 23.48
CA HIS A 578 22.87 -2.64 24.02
C HIS A 578 23.02 -1.36 24.89
N CYS A 579 22.13 -0.39 24.58
CA CYS A 579 21.88 0.93 25.20
C CYS A 579 22.66 2.13 24.62
N ALA A 580 22.00 2.91 23.75
CA ALA A 580 22.43 4.25 23.38
C ALA A 580 21.81 5.30 24.33
N THR A 581 22.62 6.22 24.85
CA THR A 581 22.19 7.37 25.66
C THR A 581 22.50 8.66 24.90
N ALA A 582 21.56 9.59 24.80
CA ALA A 582 21.77 10.89 24.15
C ALA A 582 22.46 11.87 25.12
N VAL A 583 23.56 12.50 24.70
CA VAL A 583 24.27 13.55 25.46
C VAL A 583 24.47 14.77 24.57
N MET A 584 24.02 15.95 25.02
CA MET A 584 24.34 17.25 24.40
C MET A 584 25.67 17.78 24.94
N GLY A 585 26.68 17.95 24.07
CA GLY A 585 27.93 18.60 24.41
C GLY A 585 27.84 20.12 24.25
N GLY A 586 28.05 20.88 25.33
CA GLY A 586 28.17 22.34 25.28
C GLY A 586 29.64 22.77 25.26
N PHE A 587 30.03 23.66 24.35
CA PHE A 587 31.32 24.36 24.39
C PHE A 587 31.14 25.76 25.01
N ARG A 588 32.01 26.09 25.98
CA ARG A 588 32.25 27.44 26.52
C ARG A 588 33.20 28.19 25.58
N GLU A 589 32.94 29.48 25.35
CA GLU A 589 33.92 30.41 24.80
C GLU A 589 35.11 30.57 25.76
N GLU A 590 36.31 30.21 25.32
CA GLU A 590 37.56 30.78 25.83
C GLU A 590 38.39 31.28 24.65
N ALA A 591 38.82 32.54 24.74
CA ALA A 591 39.69 33.19 23.79
C ALA A 591 41.09 32.56 23.81
N GLY A 592 41.62 32.19 22.64
CA GLY A 592 42.97 31.67 22.50
C GLY A 592 43.42 31.66 21.04
N VAL A 593 44.39 32.51 20.72
CA VAL A 593 45.18 32.52 19.48
C VAL A 593 45.99 31.22 19.38
N LEU A 594 46.09 30.60 18.20
CA LEU A 594 47.31 29.94 17.64
C LEU A 594 47.08 29.32 16.23
N THR A 595 47.79 29.91 15.27
CA THR A 595 48.49 29.42 14.04
C THR A 595 48.21 28.07 13.35
N HIS A 596 48.05 28.17 12.02
CA HIS A 596 48.49 27.33 10.88
C HIS A 596 48.47 25.78 10.91
N GLY A 597 47.85 25.22 9.86
CA GLY A 597 48.12 23.87 9.35
C GLY A 597 47.27 23.56 8.11
N GLU A 598 47.80 23.81 6.92
CA GLU A 598 47.21 23.46 5.61
C GLU A 598 47.17 21.94 5.39
N VAL A 599 46.04 21.42 4.88
CA VAL A 599 46.02 20.31 3.90
C VAL A 599 44.90 20.58 2.89
N GLN A 600 45.29 20.80 1.64
CA GLN A 600 44.47 20.99 0.44
C GLN A 600 43.87 19.67 -0.07
N MET A 601 42.60 19.69 -0.52
CA MET A 601 42.10 18.97 -1.72
C MET A 601 40.83 19.66 -2.27
N PRO A 602 40.53 19.54 -3.58
CA PRO A 602 40.07 20.66 -4.41
C PRO A 602 38.54 20.79 -4.57
N TRP A 603 38.11 22.04 -4.72
CA TRP A 603 36.79 22.47 -5.15
C TRP A 603 36.61 22.30 -6.66
N ASN A 604 35.50 21.71 -7.10
CA ASN A 604 34.87 21.94 -8.40
C ASN A 604 33.45 21.34 -8.37
N LEU A 605 32.42 22.18 -8.27
CA LEU A 605 31.03 21.92 -8.72
C LEU A 605 30.16 23.16 -8.43
N LEU A 606 30.28 24.17 -9.29
CA LEU A 606 29.25 25.18 -9.47
C LEU A 606 29.35 25.70 -10.90
N ASP A 607 28.70 25.02 -11.84
CA ASP A 607 28.33 25.57 -13.14
C ASP A 607 27.42 24.59 -13.89
N ALA A 608 26.11 24.86 -13.89
CA ALA A 608 25.16 24.41 -14.92
C ALA A 608 23.79 25.10 -14.75
N MET A 609 23.75 26.44 -14.62
CA MET A 609 22.55 27.23 -14.91
C MET A 609 23.01 28.62 -15.29
N LEU A 610 23.14 28.89 -16.59
CA LEU A 610 23.07 30.22 -17.21
C LEU A 610 23.18 30.03 -18.73
N VAL A 611 22.04 29.86 -19.41
CA VAL A 611 21.93 30.12 -20.85
C VAL A 611 21.16 31.42 -21.01
N SER A 612 21.85 32.38 -21.61
CA SER A 612 21.47 33.75 -21.90
C SER A 612 20.30 33.85 -22.89
N GLY A 613 19.29 34.64 -22.54
CA GLY A 613 18.33 35.23 -23.49
C GLY A 613 18.33 36.75 -23.33
N GLN A 614 18.79 37.48 -24.34
CA GLN A 614 18.72 38.94 -24.45
C GLN A 614 17.26 39.40 -24.53
N TRP A 615 16.84 40.36 -23.68
CA TRP A 615 15.65 41.19 -23.92
C TRP A 615 15.95 42.65 -23.54
N ASP A 616 15.60 43.52 -24.49
CA ASP A 616 15.80 44.97 -24.50
C ASP A 616 15.07 45.70 -23.36
N SER A 617 15.70 46.79 -22.90
CA SER A 617 15.21 47.71 -21.89
C SER A 617 14.17 48.69 -22.42
N SER A 618 12.98 48.75 -21.80
CA SER A 618 12.20 49.99 -21.69
C SER A 618 11.26 49.94 -20.47
N PRO A 619 11.14 51.02 -19.66
CA PRO A 619 10.36 51.01 -18.42
C PRO A 619 8.96 51.59 -18.64
N THR A 620 7.91 50.84 -18.31
CA THR A 620 6.60 51.43 -18.01
C THR A 620 5.95 50.74 -16.81
N THR A 621 5.73 51.56 -15.79
CA THR A 621 5.01 51.29 -14.53
C THR A 621 3.52 51.05 -14.76
N LEU A 622 2.91 50.08 -14.04
CA LEU A 622 1.48 50.04 -13.61
C LEU A 622 1.29 48.89 -12.56
N PRO A 623 0.23 48.89 -11.71
CA PRO A 623 0.33 48.55 -10.30
C PRO A 623 -0.13 47.12 -9.93
N TRP A 624 0.37 46.66 -8.79
CA TRP A 624 0.04 45.39 -8.11
C TRP A 624 -1.42 45.33 -7.61
N PRO A 625 -2.14 44.19 -7.78
CA PRO A 625 -3.24 43.82 -6.91
C PRO A 625 -2.78 42.83 -5.82
N ARG A 626 -3.33 43.03 -4.63
CA ARG A 626 -3.02 42.36 -3.36
C ARG A 626 -3.30 40.85 -3.42
N ALA A 627 -2.30 40.04 -3.06
CA ALA A 627 -2.47 38.62 -2.78
C ALA A 627 -3.18 38.40 -1.43
N CYS A 628 -4.32 37.71 -1.43
CA CYS A 628 -4.87 37.08 -0.24
C CYS A 628 -4.11 35.77 0.00
N SER A 629 -3.52 35.61 1.18
CA SER A 629 -2.72 34.45 1.57
C SER A 629 -3.57 33.46 2.36
N LEU A 630 -3.70 32.24 1.85
CA LEU A 630 -4.07 31.03 2.61
C LEU A 630 -2.83 30.13 2.65
N PRO A 631 -2.40 29.60 3.81
CA PRO A 631 -1.25 28.70 3.87
C PRO A 631 -1.66 27.32 3.33
N LEU A 632 -1.11 26.93 2.18
CA LEU A 632 -1.12 25.56 1.66
C LEU A 632 0.15 24.83 2.10
N VAL A 633 -0.01 23.57 2.51
CA VAL A 633 1.07 22.73 3.05
C VAL A 633 1.24 21.52 2.14
N TRP A 634 2.51 21.22 1.83
CA TRP A 634 2.93 20.21 0.85
C TRP A 634 3.46 18.96 1.56
N PHE A 635 3.19 17.78 1.01
CA PHE A 635 3.86 16.54 1.38
C PHE A 635 4.34 15.80 0.14
N LEU A 636 5.60 15.37 0.16
CA LEU A 636 6.19 14.44 -0.81
C LEU A 636 6.51 13.15 -0.06
N GLY A 637 5.53 12.25 0.04
CA GLY A 637 5.72 10.96 0.71
C GLY A 637 6.09 9.89 -0.31
N SER A 638 7.29 9.32 -0.24
CA SER A 638 7.49 7.97 -0.79
C SER A 638 6.88 6.97 0.19
N SER A 639 5.64 6.54 -0.04
CA SER A 639 5.06 5.40 0.67
C SER A 639 5.79 4.14 0.22
N THR A 640 6.90 3.84 0.88
CA THR A 640 7.61 2.55 0.76
C THR A 640 7.01 1.48 1.69
N THR A 641 5.92 1.78 2.38
CA THR A 641 5.22 0.83 3.26
C THR A 641 4.22 -0.07 2.54
N SER A 642 4.15 -0.01 1.21
CA SER A 642 3.44 -0.97 0.35
C SER A 642 4.29 -1.39 -0.86
N PHE A 643 5.61 -1.58 -0.69
CA PHE A 643 6.52 -2.00 -1.78
C PHE A 643 7.64 -2.94 -1.34
#